data_AF-A0A2S7QE31-F1
#
_entry.id   AF-A0A2S7QE31-F1
#
_cell.length_a   1.000
_cell.length_b   1.000
_cell.length_c   1.000
_cell.angle_alpha   90.00
_cell.angle_beta   90.00
_cell.angle_gamma   90.00
#
_symmetry.space_group_name_H-M   'P 1'
#
loop_
_entity.id
_entity.type
_entity.pdbx_description
1 polymer ?
#
loop_
_entity_poly.entity_id
_entity_poly.type
_entity_poly.pdbx_seq_one_letter_code
_entity_poly.pdbx_strand_id
1 'polypeptide(L)'
;MAINHIEDDSSIVLEDVRIPGKTFASCSIHCRNGLIESINTDASSSASHSTPHRLLVPGLCHPHIHLDKCFLLSHPKYEDLEIKEGDFAEAMKITSEAKSRFEHEDLMERGRALIEESIQFGVTHMRAFVEVDFGVRMKCLDAGLALKKEFSDRCYVQICVFAQDPIFSQDNVDESMTNLLEEAIKKPGVEVLGSTPYVEKNPELLERNIQWTVEKAKLHKLHLDFHIDYNLDTSKEVSVLSAIEKLHQVKWPTSVDAEEYRTVMFGHCTRLTLFDNDDWQNLRRAIGELPVSFVGLPTSDLFMMGRPGSAGGSNRVRGTLQVLEMIKKYGLNVTMGINNVGNAFTPQGSCDPMSLASLGVGIYQAGTKADAELLLECVSTRARVAIGLGKNADLKIESGGPADFVTFNANEPGNFRARKSIQELVYDAGHSRTTVFRGKIVTPSKAVQPFADYWSLPTLPLHIHEVLGSFLAYTFINKVVAPTVSRRLFPSKYSKFSPERKLNWDVHVVSLCQSTLINALALWVMFNDDERKNMTAHERVHGYTGASGMIQGLATGYFLWDLMITLQNIKVFGLGMLAHATSALLVFSFGFRPFVNFYGCTFILYELSSPFLNFHWFFDKLDMTGSKPQLYNGIALLITFFSCRLVWGTYQSVRVYQDVWKALHNAPVTSKINIDNLANGSASTLSAAGGHSAAPIHNDIMKYAGEEFVPLWLAITYLASNLVLNTLNFYWFGKMIEAVRKRFQPPKEARNKEKPVAIKSTGADGTKSIHVVDSEVRKRKGPEDEDFVAAAQ
;
A
#
# COMPACT_ATOMS: atom_id res chain seq x y z
N MET A 1 -17.57 -27.64 9.03
CA MET A 1 -16.23 -27.79 9.64
C MET A 1 -16.03 -26.63 10.60
N ALA A 2 -15.77 -26.91 11.87
CA ALA A 2 -15.63 -25.91 12.93
C ALA A 2 -14.43 -24.99 12.62
N ILE A 3 -14.73 -23.71 12.39
CA ILE A 3 -13.71 -22.66 12.34
C ILE A 3 -13.32 -22.40 13.78
N ASN A 4 -12.08 -22.73 14.15
CA ASN A 4 -11.51 -22.33 15.43
C ASN A 4 -11.50 -20.79 15.46
N HIS A 5 -12.46 -20.21 16.20
CA HIS A 5 -12.42 -18.82 16.62
C HIS A 5 -11.17 -18.63 17.48
N ILE A 6 -10.12 -18.05 16.90
CA ILE A 6 -9.10 -17.37 17.68
C ILE A 6 -9.82 -16.14 18.24
N GLU A 7 -10.14 -16.16 19.53
CA GLU A 7 -10.61 -14.99 20.25
C GLU A 7 -9.53 -13.92 20.17
N ASP A 8 -9.78 -12.93 19.32
CA ASP A 8 -8.91 -11.78 19.14
C ASP A 8 -9.32 -10.72 20.16
N ASP A 9 -8.50 -10.55 21.19
CA ASP A 9 -8.72 -9.63 22.33
C ASP A 9 -8.46 -8.16 21.92
N SER A 10 -8.80 -7.80 20.69
CA SER A 10 -8.58 -6.48 20.13
C SER A 10 -9.66 -5.50 20.64
N SER A 11 -9.25 -4.59 21.51
CA SER A 11 -10.07 -3.46 21.96
C SER A 11 -9.63 -2.16 21.29
N ILE A 12 -10.58 -1.39 20.74
CA ILE A 12 -10.32 -0.02 20.26
C ILE A 12 -11.21 0.98 21.01
N VAL A 13 -10.68 2.18 21.22
CA VAL A 13 -11.43 3.31 21.76
C VAL A 13 -11.29 4.47 20.79
N LEU A 14 -12.41 5.00 20.32
CA LEU A 14 -12.46 6.19 19.48
C LEU A 14 -13.09 7.33 20.25
N GLU A 15 -12.32 8.38 20.49
CA GLU A 15 -12.74 9.59 21.18
C GLU A 15 -13.18 10.69 20.20
N ASP A 16 -13.99 11.63 20.69
CA ASP A 16 -14.46 12.82 19.96
C ASP A 16 -15.25 12.52 18.69
N VAL A 17 -16.11 11.50 18.76
CA VAL A 17 -16.92 11.05 17.64
C VAL A 17 -18.32 11.67 17.69
N ARG A 18 -18.83 12.08 16.52
CA ARG A 18 -20.22 12.45 16.32
C ARG A 18 -20.98 11.38 15.55
N ILE A 19 -22.07 10.88 16.13
CA ILE A 19 -23.01 9.97 15.47
C ILE A 19 -24.20 10.80 14.95
N PRO A 20 -24.52 10.76 13.64
CA PRO A 20 -25.69 11.43 13.09
C PRO A 20 -26.98 11.08 13.84
N GLY A 21 -27.85 12.07 14.04
CA GLY A 21 -29.17 11.87 14.67
C GLY A 21 -29.16 11.75 16.21
N LYS A 22 -28.01 11.67 16.87
CA LYS A 22 -27.90 11.74 18.33
C LYS A 22 -27.81 13.20 18.80
N THR A 23 -28.37 13.49 19.98
CA THR A 23 -28.46 14.84 20.57
C THR A 23 -27.17 15.31 21.23
N PHE A 24 -26.25 14.40 21.55
CA PHE A 24 -25.00 14.73 22.22
C PHE A 24 -23.98 15.34 21.25
N ALA A 25 -23.14 16.25 21.77
CA ALA A 25 -22.14 16.95 20.98
C ALA A 25 -20.98 16.03 20.54
N SER A 26 -20.54 15.11 21.40
CA SER A 26 -19.52 14.09 21.11
C SER A 26 -19.72 12.87 22.00
N CYS A 27 -19.12 11.73 21.63
CA CYS A 27 -19.08 10.51 22.42
C CYS A 27 -17.75 9.77 22.20
N SER A 28 -17.42 8.85 23.11
CA SER A 28 -16.42 7.82 22.87
C SER A 28 -17.10 6.49 22.52
N ILE A 29 -16.51 5.76 21.58
CA ILE A 29 -16.97 4.43 21.18
C ILE A 29 -15.91 3.42 21.57
N HIS A 30 -16.32 2.44 22.37
CA HIS A 30 -15.48 1.33 22.79
C HIS A 30 -15.91 0.10 22.01
N CYS A 31 -14.98 -0.50 21.26
CA CYS A 31 -15.23 -1.75 20.57
C CYS A 31 -14.38 -2.86 21.18
N ARG A 32 -14.96 -4.04 21.31
CA ARG A 32 -14.29 -5.26 21.77
C ARG A 32 -14.90 -6.45 21.04
N ASN A 33 -14.07 -7.44 20.67
CA ASN A 33 -14.51 -8.69 20.05
C ASN A 33 -15.39 -8.48 18.80
N GLY A 34 -15.06 -7.47 17.98
CA GLY A 34 -15.80 -7.15 16.77
C GLY A 34 -17.14 -6.42 16.96
N LEU A 35 -17.51 -6.08 18.19
CA LEU A 35 -18.77 -5.41 18.53
C LEU A 35 -18.51 -4.05 19.17
N ILE A 36 -19.51 -3.17 19.08
CA ILE A 36 -19.56 -1.92 19.83
C ILE A 36 -20.01 -2.25 21.25
N GLU A 37 -19.07 -2.28 22.20
CA GLU A 37 -19.35 -2.63 23.60
C GLU A 37 -20.13 -1.50 24.30
N SER A 38 -19.68 -0.25 24.15
CA SER A 38 -20.33 0.91 24.76
C SER A 38 -20.15 2.18 23.94
N ILE A 39 -21.13 3.07 24.04
CA ILE A 39 -21.09 4.44 23.51
C ILE A 39 -21.24 5.36 24.71
N ASN A 40 -20.14 5.99 25.14
CA ASN A 40 -20.11 6.81 26.34
C ASN A 40 -20.26 8.29 25.98
N THR A 41 -21.24 8.94 26.59
CA THR A 41 -21.54 10.37 26.40
C THR A 41 -20.92 11.27 27.47
N ASP A 42 -20.41 10.66 28.54
CA ASP A 42 -19.82 11.34 29.69
C ASP A 42 -18.34 11.66 29.44
N ALA A 43 -18.07 12.52 28.46
CA ALA A 43 -16.81 13.25 28.47
C ALA A 43 -16.96 14.35 29.53
N SER A 44 -16.49 14.07 30.74
CA SER A 44 -16.38 15.06 31.81
C SER A 44 -15.73 16.34 31.28
N SER A 45 -16.44 17.44 31.50
CA SER A 45 -16.09 18.82 31.21
C SER A 45 -14.74 19.24 31.78
N SER A 46 -13.63 18.95 31.10
CA SER A 46 -12.33 19.53 31.42
C SER A 46 -11.41 19.69 30.20
N ALA A 47 -11.89 20.35 29.14
CA ALA A 47 -11.05 21.14 28.23
C ALA A 47 -11.94 22.05 27.38
N SER A 48 -11.47 23.26 27.15
CA SER A 48 -12.10 24.33 26.38
C SER A 48 -12.62 23.91 25.00
N HIS A 49 -13.82 24.37 24.65
CA HIS A 49 -14.37 24.53 23.30
C HIS A 49 -13.58 23.90 22.12
N SER A 50 -13.84 22.63 21.81
CA SER A 50 -13.60 22.09 20.47
C SER A 50 -14.82 21.28 20.02
N THR A 51 -15.42 21.69 18.91
CA THR A 51 -16.45 20.93 18.20
C THR A 51 -15.95 19.51 17.87
N PRO A 52 -16.79 18.47 17.91
CA PRO A 52 -16.39 17.10 17.54
C PRO A 52 -15.74 17.07 16.16
N HIS A 53 -14.64 16.34 16.03
CA HIS A 53 -13.81 16.35 14.83
C HIS A 53 -14.02 15.13 13.92
N ARG A 54 -14.82 14.13 14.29
CA ARG A 54 -15.00 12.91 13.46
C ARG A 54 -16.46 12.52 13.32
N LEU A 55 -17.02 12.61 12.11
CA LEU A 55 -18.36 12.12 11.82
C LEU A 55 -18.28 10.62 11.55
N LEU A 56 -19.06 9.82 12.27
CA LEU A 56 -19.08 8.37 12.12
C LEU A 56 -20.39 7.92 11.49
N VAL A 57 -20.30 7.03 10.50
CA VAL A 57 -21.45 6.39 9.84
C VAL A 57 -21.17 4.89 9.69
N PRO A 58 -22.20 4.05 9.46
CA PRO A 58 -21.99 2.62 9.26
C PRO A 58 -21.06 2.34 8.07
N GLY A 59 -20.37 1.19 8.09
CA GLY A 59 -19.42 0.83 7.04
C GLY A 59 -20.08 0.85 5.66
N LEU A 60 -19.34 1.30 4.65
CA LEU A 60 -19.83 1.32 3.27
C LEU A 60 -19.82 -0.10 2.70
N CYS A 61 -20.63 -0.31 1.66
CA CYS A 61 -20.80 -1.60 1.03
C CYS A 61 -20.81 -1.46 -0.49
N HIS A 62 -20.10 -2.34 -1.19
CA HIS A 62 -20.29 -2.56 -2.63
C HIS A 62 -21.28 -3.71 -2.82
N PRO A 63 -22.57 -3.46 -3.06
CA PRO A 63 -23.53 -4.55 -3.28
C PRO A 63 -23.34 -5.22 -4.65
N HIS A 64 -22.57 -4.59 -5.54
CA HIS A 64 -22.32 -5.05 -6.90
C HIS A 64 -21.00 -4.48 -7.43
N ILE A 65 -19.98 -5.31 -7.58
CA ILE A 65 -18.69 -4.92 -8.16
C ILE A 65 -18.00 -6.08 -8.87
N HIS A 66 -17.38 -5.85 -10.02
CA HIS A 66 -16.61 -6.85 -10.75
C HIS A 66 -15.15 -6.84 -10.34
N LEU A 67 -14.66 -7.97 -9.82
CA LEU A 67 -13.30 -8.12 -9.31
C LEU A 67 -12.31 -8.60 -10.38
N ASP A 68 -12.82 -9.28 -11.40
CA ASP A 68 -12.06 -9.92 -12.48
C ASP A 68 -11.72 -8.98 -13.64
N LYS A 69 -12.57 -7.99 -13.91
CA LYS A 69 -12.39 -7.00 -14.99
C LYS A 69 -12.18 -5.56 -14.50
N CYS A 70 -11.76 -5.35 -13.26
CA CYS A 70 -11.35 -4.03 -12.78
C CYS A 70 -10.01 -3.60 -13.37
N PHE A 71 -9.83 -2.29 -13.59
CA PHE A 71 -8.58 -1.64 -14.02
C PHE A 71 -7.96 -2.15 -15.33
N LEU A 72 -8.74 -2.77 -16.22
CA LEU A 72 -8.22 -3.24 -17.50
C LEU A 72 -7.59 -2.10 -18.31
N LEU A 73 -8.22 -0.93 -18.37
CA LEU A 73 -7.72 0.21 -19.15
C LEU A 73 -6.55 0.95 -18.49
N SER A 74 -6.23 0.63 -17.22
CA SER A 74 -5.13 1.26 -16.48
C SER A 74 -3.95 0.32 -16.28
N HIS A 75 -4.11 -0.97 -16.62
CA HIS A 75 -3.10 -1.98 -16.38
C HIS A 75 -2.21 -2.14 -17.63
N PRO A 76 -0.87 -2.06 -17.51
CA PRO A 76 0.06 -2.06 -18.65
C PRO A 76 -0.12 -3.23 -19.63
N LYS A 77 -0.47 -4.42 -19.12
CA LYS A 77 -0.75 -5.61 -19.94
C LYS A 77 -1.83 -5.41 -21.03
N TYR A 78 -2.75 -4.48 -20.82
CA TYR A 78 -3.86 -4.22 -21.74
C TYR A 78 -3.78 -2.81 -22.33
N GLU A 79 -2.61 -2.17 -22.34
CA GLU A 79 -2.41 -0.82 -22.89
C GLU A 79 -2.80 -0.70 -24.37
N ASP A 80 -2.76 -1.83 -25.09
CA ASP A 80 -3.18 -1.95 -26.48
C ASP A 80 -4.70 -1.88 -26.68
N LEU A 81 -5.49 -2.10 -25.62
CA LEU A 81 -6.94 -2.05 -25.65
C LEU A 81 -7.46 -0.65 -25.39
N GLU A 82 -7.71 0.07 -26.47
CA GLU A 82 -8.27 1.41 -26.44
C GLU A 82 -9.74 1.42 -26.88
N ILE A 83 -10.59 2.16 -26.15
CA ILE A 83 -11.98 2.43 -26.55
C ILE A 83 -11.99 3.46 -27.70
N LYS A 84 -12.66 3.16 -28.81
CA LYS A 84 -12.78 4.06 -29.97
C LYS A 84 -14.19 4.55 -30.20
N GLU A 85 -15.17 3.65 -30.19
CA GLU A 85 -16.59 3.95 -30.44
C GLU A 85 -17.37 4.23 -29.14
N GLY A 86 -16.96 3.58 -28.05
CA GLY A 86 -17.51 3.69 -26.70
C GLY A 86 -18.87 3.04 -26.50
N ASP A 87 -19.34 2.17 -27.39
CA ASP A 87 -20.63 1.50 -27.27
C ASP A 87 -20.55 0.12 -26.61
N PHE A 88 -21.71 -0.50 -26.38
CA PHE A 88 -21.80 -1.79 -25.70
C PHE A 88 -21.14 -2.93 -26.48
N ALA A 89 -21.23 -2.91 -27.81
CA ALA A 89 -20.67 -3.97 -28.66
C ALA A 89 -19.14 -3.91 -28.63
N GLU A 90 -18.57 -2.71 -28.69
CA GLU A 90 -17.13 -2.51 -28.52
C GLU A 90 -16.67 -2.90 -27.11
N ALA A 91 -17.41 -2.52 -26.07
CA ALA A 91 -17.05 -2.88 -24.69
C ALA A 91 -17.01 -4.41 -24.47
N MET A 92 -17.98 -5.14 -25.03
CA MET A 92 -17.98 -6.60 -25.04
C MET A 92 -16.76 -7.17 -25.77
N LYS A 93 -16.45 -6.64 -26.95
CA LYS A 93 -15.29 -7.07 -27.76
C LYS A 93 -13.97 -6.85 -27.01
N ILE A 94 -13.73 -5.64 -26.52
CA ILE A 94 -12.52 -5.27 -25.78
C ILE A 94 -12.38 -6.15 -24.52
N THR A 95 -13.46 -6.32 -23.78
CA THR A 95 -13.43 -7.15 -22.55
C THR A 95 -13.15 -8.62 -22.88
N SER A 96 -13.73 -9.16 -23.96
CA SER A 96 -13.44 -10.53 -24.42
C SER A 96 -11.97 -10.70 -24.84
N GLU A 97 -11.39 -9.69 -25.48
CA GLU A 97 -9.97 -9.69 -25.86
C GLU A 97 -9.05 -9.57 -24.65
N ALA A 98 -9.44 -8.82 -23.62
CA ALA A 98 -8.74 -8.81 -22.34
C ALA A 98 -8.82 -10.18 -21.65
N LYS A 99 -10.03 -10.76 -21.57
CA LYS A 99 -10.30 -12.05 -20.92
C LYS A 99 -9.47 -13.20 -21.49
N SER A 100 -9.27 -13.24 -22.80
CA SER A 100 -8.45 -14.27 -23.44
C SER A 100 -6.98 -14.24 -22.98
N ARG A 101 -6.54 -13.08 -22.46
CA ARG A 101 -5.19 -12.84 -21.94
C ARG A 101 -5.10 -12.92 -20.42
N PHE A 102 -6.17 -13.27 -19.69
CA PHE A 102 -6.16 -13.33 -18.23
C PHE A 102 -5.23 -14.43 -17.68
N GLU A 103 -4.42 -14.04 -16.72
CA GLU A 103 -3.53 -14.87 -15.91
C GLU A 103 -3.83 -14.64 -14.43
N HIS A 104 -3.43 -15.60 -13.59
CA HIS A 104 -3.76 -15.55 -12.17
C HIS A 104 -3.15 -14.30 -11.51
N GLU A 105 -1.92 -13.97 -11.87
CA GLU A 105 -1.14 -12.86 -11.34
C GLU A 105 -1.80 -11.51 -11.62
N ASP A 106 -2.25 -11.27 -12.86
CA ASP A 106 -2.92 -10.00 -13.21
C ASP A 106 -4.29 -9.85 -12.53
N LEU A 107 -5.02 -10.96 -12.36
CA LEU A 107 -6.30 -10.98 -11.65
C LEU A 107 -6.10 -10.67 -10.17
N MET A 108 -5.06 -11.25 -9.55
CA MET A 108 -4.68 -10.97 -8.16
C MET A 108 -4.24 -9.52 -7.99
N GLU A 109 -3.41 -8.98 -8.90
CA GLU A 109 -2.94 -7.59 -8.85
C GLU A 109 -4.08 -6.58 -8.91
N ARG A 110 -4.90 -6.65 -9.96
CA ARG A 110 -6.02 -5.72 -10.17
C ARG A 110 -7.08 -5.87 -9.09
N GLY A 111 -7.42 -7.11 -8.72
CA GLY A 111 -8.41 -7.37 -7.67
C GLY A 111 -7.94 -6.92 -6.29
N ARG A 112 -6.65 -7.08 -5.97
CA ARG A 112 -6.05 -6.56 -4.73
C ARG A 112 -6.12 -5.05 -4.68
N ALA A 113 -5.71 -4.36 -5.74
CA ALA A 113 -5.81 -2.91 -5.83
C ALA A 113 -7.24 -2.42 -5.58
N LEU A 114 -8.23 -3.09 -6.19
CA LEU A 114 -9.65 -2.73 -6.03
C LEU A 114 -10.11 -2.84 -4.58
N ILE A 115 -9.79 -3.95 -3.92
CA ILE A 115 -10.18 -4.18 -2.53
C ILE A 115 -9.47 -3.20 -1.60
N GLU A 116 -8.18 -2.96 -1.78
CA GLU A 116 -7.41 -2.01 -0.97
C GLU A 116 -7.94 -0.58 -1.09
N GLU A 117 -8.18 -0.09 -2.31
CA GLU A 117 -8.77 1.22 -2.54
C GLU A 117 -10.17 1.32 -1.92
N SER A 118 -11.00 0.28 -2.09
CA SER A 118 -12.33 0.22 -1.50
C SER A 118 -12.27 0.34 0.03
N ILE A 119 -11.36 -0.39 0.69
CA ILE A 119 -11.15 -0.30 2.14
C ILE A 119 -10.72 1.13 2.52
N GLN A 120 -9.84 1.77 1.75
CA GLN A 120 -9.42 3.15 2.00
C GLN A 120 -10.58 4.16 1.91
N PHE A 121 -11.58 3.89 1.06
CA PHE A 121 -12.80 4.67 0.94
C PHE A 121 -13.87 4.36 2.00
N GLY A 122 -13.70 3.37 2.86
CA GLY A 122 -14.66 3.05 3.93
C GLY A 122 -15.47 1.78 3.70
N VAL A 123 -15.15 1.00 2.67
CA VAL A 123 -15.85 -0.26 2.37
C VAL A 123 -15.44 -1.34 3.35
N THR A 124 -16.45 -1.98 3.94
CA THR A 124 -16.29 -3.09 4.90
C THR A 124 -16.83 -4.40 4.35
N HIS A 125 -17.73 -4.33 3.37
CA HIS A 125 -18.42 -5.48 2.78
C HIS A 125 -18.55 -5.27 1.27
N MET A 126 -18.42 -6.34 0.50
CA MET A 126 -18.68 -6.31 -0.94
C MET A 126 -19.23 -7.63 -1.47
N ARG A 127 -20.07 -7.57 -2.50
CA ARG A 127 -20.39 -8.69 -3.39
C ARG A 127 -19.57 -8.54 -4.67
N ALA A 128 -18.57 -9.39 -4.79
CA ALA A 128 -17.60 -9.40 -5.87
C ALA A 128 -17.98 -10.46 -6.92
N PHE A 129 -18.25 -10.01 -8.14
CA PHE A 129 -18.53 -10.86 -9.29
C PHE A 129 -17.23 -11.34 -9.92
N VAL A 130 -17.19 -12.63 -10.23
CA VAL A 130 -16.10 -13.30 -10.96
C VAL A 130 -16.70 -14.18 -12.05
N GLU A 131 -16.28 -13.94 -13.28
CA GLU A 131 -16.79 -14.63 -14.46
C GLU A 131 -16.26 -16.07 -14.53
N VAL A 132 -17.14 -16.99 -14.93
CA VAL A 132 -16.80 -18.39 -15.22
C VAL A 132 -17.37 -18.74 -16.59
N ASP A 133 -16.49 -19.04 -17.53
CA ASP A 133 -16.83 -19.39 -18.90
C ASP A 133 -15.76 -20.28 -19.55
N PHE A 134 -15.92 -20.62 -20.84
CA PHE A 134 -14.98 -21.49 -21.54
C PHE A 134 -13.61 -20.86 -21.82
N GLY A 135 -13.52 -19.52 -21.88
CA GLY A 135 -12.27 -18.80 -22.08
C GLY A 135 -11.43 -18.71 -20.81
N VAL A 136 -12.01 -18.20 -19.71
CA VAL A 136 -11.28 -18.01 -18.44
C VAL A 136 -11.32 -19.24 -17.53
N ARG A 137 -12.22 -20.20 -17.79
CA ARG A 137 -12.44 -21.38 -16.95
C ARG A 137 -12.68 -20.97 -15.50
N MET A 138 -11.86 -21.45 -14.56
CA MET A 138 -11.94 -21.11 -13.13
C MET A 138 -10.99 -19.98 -12.71
N LYS A 139 -10.19 -19.40 -13.62
CA LYS A 139 -9.10 -18.46 -13.24
C LYS A 139 -9.60 -17.29 -12.40
N CYS A 140 -10.69 -16.63 -12.85
CA CYS A 140 -11.28 -15.50 -12.13
C CYS A 140 -11.83 -15.92 -10.75
N LEU A 141 -12.46 -17.09 -10.68
CA LEU A 141 -12.97 -17.64 -9.42
C LEU A 141 -11.85 -17.97 -8.44
N ASP A 142 -10.79 -18.63 -8.92
CA ASP A 142 -9.65 -19.03 -8.09
C ASP A 142 -8.92 -17.79 -7.54
N ALA A 143 -8.74 -16.75 -8.35
CA ALA A 143 -8.22 -15.46 -7.90
C ALA A 143 -9.15 -14.76 -6.89
N GLY A 144 -10.47 -14.72 -7.17
CA GLY A 144 -11.45 -14.13 -6.25
C GLY A 144 -11.49 -14.83 -4.89
N LEU A 145 -11.43 -16.16 -4.85
CA LEU A 145 -11.37 -16.93 -3.61
C LEU A 145 -10.05 -16.71 -2.85
N ALA A 146 -8.93 -16.57 -3.56
CA ALA A 146 -7.65 -16.23 -2.95
C ALA A 146 -7.69 -14.82 -2.31
N LEU A 147 -8.22 -13.83 -3.02
CA LEU A 147 -8.40 -12.46 -2.50
C LEU A 147 -9.39 -12.42 -1.32
N LYS A 148 -10.50 -13.16 -1.37
CA LYS A 148 -11.42 -13.31 -0.24
C LYS A 148 -10.70 -13.78 1.02
N LYS A 149 -9.78 -14.75 0.88
CA LYS A 149 -8.97 -15.25 1.99
C LYS A 149 -7.97 -14.19 2.48
N GLU A 150 -7.26 -13.55 1.54
CA GLU A 150 -6.25 -12.53 1.82
C GLU A 150 -6.81 -11.35 2.62
N PHE A 151 -8.03 -10.89 2.29
CA PHE A 151 -8.64 -9.71 2.91
C PHE A 151 -9.63 -10.01 4.04
N SER A 152 -9.76 -11.27 4.46
CA SER A 152 -10.80 -11.73 5.40
C SER A 152 -10.80 -11.03 6.77
N ASP A 153 -9.68 -10.45 7.17
CA ASP A 153 -9.49 -9.67 8.40
C ASP A 153 -9.72 -8.16 8.21
N ARG A 154 -9.87 -7.68 6.97
CA ARG A 154 -9.99 -6.25 6.61
C ARG A 154 -11.29 -5.89 5.89
N CYS A 155 -11.90 -6.82 5.16
CA CYS A 155 -13.14 -6.65 4.41
C CYS A 155 -13.85 -7.99 4.20
N TYR A 156 -15.18 -8.02 4.28
CA TYR A 156 -15.96 -9.18 3.88
C TYR A 156 -16.19 -9.20 2.38
N VAL A 157 -15.56 -10.13 1.67
CA VAL A 157 -15.73 -10.33 0.22
C VAL A 157 -16.66 -11.52 -0.05
N GLN A 158 -17.90 -11.25 -0.47
CA GLN A 158 -18.89 -12.25 -0.88
C GLN A 158 -18.69 -12.57 -2.37
N ILE A 159 -18.33 -13.81 -2.71
CA ILE A 159 -18.01 -14.19 -4.10
C ILE A 159 -19.27 -14.64 -4.84
N CYS A 160 -19.49 -14.01 -5.99
CA CYS A 160 -20.53 -14.34 -6.96
C CYS A 160 -19.92 -14.98 -8.21
N VAL A 161 -20.20 -16.27 -8.40
CA VAL A 161 -19.92 -16.96 -9.66
C VAL A 161 -20.89 -16.43 -10.70
N PHE A 162 -20.37 -15.85 -11.77
CA PHE A 162 -21.15 -15.09 -12.72
C PHE A 162 -21.01 -15.62 -14.15
N ALA A 163 -22.15 -15.99 -14.75
CA ALA A 163 -22.23 -16.33 -16.15
C ALA A 163 -22.52 -15.06 -16.98
N GLN A 164 -21.46 -14.44 -17.50
CA GLN A 164 -21.57 -13.28 -18.40
C GLN A 164 -21.95 -13.69 -19.82
N ASP A 165 -21.45 -14.84 -20.28
CA ASP A 165 -21.72 -15.45 -21.58
C ASP A 165 -22.99 -16.34 -21.53
N PRO A 166 -23.60 -16.68 -22.68
CA PRO A 166 -24.80 -17.51 -22.70
C PRO A 166 -24.61 -18.86 -22.02
N ILE A 167 -25.61 -19.32 -21.28
CA ILE A 167 -25.60 -20.65 -20.66
C ILE A 167 -26.03 -21.70 -21.69
N PHE A 168 -27.01 -21.37 -22.55
CA PHE A 168 -27.62 -22.33 -23.46
C PHE A 168 -27.40 -22.04 -24.95
N SER A 169 -26.96 -20.83 -25.31
CA SER A 169 -26.79 -20.40 -26.71
C SER A 169 -25.36 -20.57 -27.27
N GLN A 170 -24.56 -21.48 -26.71
CA GLN A 170 -23.16 -21.69 -27.10
C GLN A 170 -23.07 -22.48 -28.42
N ASP A 171 -22.25 -22.00 -29.37
CA ASP A 171 -22.02 -22.67 -30.66
C ASP A 171 -20.77 -23.57 -30.60
N ASN A 172 -20.89 -24.82 -31.06
CA ASN A 172 -19.75 -25.72 -31.32
C ASN A 172 -18.80 -25.97 -30.13
N VAL A 173 -19.34 -26.28 -28.95
CA VAL A 173 -18.54 -26.74 -27.81
C VAL A 173 -19.05 -28.11 -27.35
N ASP A 174 -18.16 -29.11 -27.28
CA ASP A 174 -18.45 -30.43 -26.71
C ASP A 174 -18.66 -30.38 -25.17
N GLU A 175 -18.47 -29.20 -24.58
CA GLU A 175 -18.58 -28.92 -23.15
C GLU A 175 -19.87 -28.14 -22.83
N SER A 176 -20.39 -28.37 -21.63
CA SER A 176 -21.62 -27.76 -21.16
C SER A 176 -21.32 -26.64 -20.16
N MET A 177 -21.80 -25.42 -20.45
CA MET A 177 -21.65 -24.27 -19.55
C MET A 177 -22.30 -24.55 -18.19
N THR A 178 -23.43 -25.26 -18.17
CA THR A 178 -24.10 -25.64 -16.91
C THR A 178 -23.22 -26.55 -16.05
N ASN A 179 -22.44 -27.46 -16.65
CA ASN A 179 -21.53 -28.31 -15.88
C ASN A 179 -20.38 -27.51 -15.27
N LEU A 180 -19.81 -26.57 -16.05
CA LEU A 180 -18.74 -25.69 -15.57
C LEU A 180 -19.21 -24.81 -14.42
N LEU A 181 -20.37 -24.16 -14.55
CA LEU A 181 -20.95 -23.34 -13.50
C LEU A 181 -21.33 -24.17 -12.27
N GLU A 182 -21.83 -25.40 -12.45
CA GLU A 182 -22.12 -26.31 -11.32
C GLU A 182 -20.86 -26.72 -10.56
N GLU A 183 -19.73 -26.90 -11.24
CA GLU A 183 -18.44 -27.13 -10.59
C GLU A 183 -17.99 -25.90 -9.80
N ALA A 184 -18.10 -24.71 -10.41
CA ALA A 184 -17.74 -23.45 -9.80
C ALA A 184 -18.52 -23.17 -8.51
N ILE A 185 -19.85 -23.29 -8.53
CA ILE A 185 -20.69 -23.00 -7.36
C ILE A 185 -20.53 -23.98 -6.20
N LYS A 186 -19.95 -25.17 -6.45
CA LYS A 186 -19.65 -26.15 -5.40
C LYS A 186 -18.33 -25.83 -4.68
N LYS A 187 -17.53 -24.89 -5.18
CA LYS A 187 -16.27 -24.51 -4.52
C LYS A 187 -16.53 -23.83 -3.16
N PRO A 188 -15.80 -24.23 -2.09
CA PRO A 188 -15.91 -23.57 -0.80
C PRO A 188 -15.60 -22.06 -0.90
N GLY A 189 -16.48 -21.24 -0.33
CA GLY A 189 -16.33 -19.77 -0.32
C GLY A 189 -17.16 -19.05 -1.39
N VAL A 190 -17.79 -19.77 -2.32
CA VAL A 190 -18.82 -19.21 -3.20
C VAL A 190 -20.14 -19.09 -2.43
N GLU A 191 -20.79 -17.93 -2.55
CA GLU A 191 -22.01 -17.62 -1.80
C GLU A 191 -23.17 -17.17 -2.69
N VAL A 192 -22.89 -16.79 -3.94
CA VAL A 192 -23.85 -16.22 -4.88
C VAL A 192 -23.67 -16.87 -6.26
N LEU A 193 -24.79 -17.15 -6.93
CA LEU A 193 -24.84 -17.49 -8.35
C LEU A 193 -25.51 -16.35 -9.11
N GLY A 194 -24.92 -15.95 -10.23
CA GLY A 194 -25.52 -14.97 -11.12
C GLY A 194 -25.40 -15.30 -12.60
N SER A 195 -26.26 -14.68 -13.41
CA SER A 195 -26.27 -14.83 -14.87
C SER A 195 -26.81 -13.60 -15.60
N THR A 196 -26.66 -13.59 -16.92
CA THR A 196 -27.11 -12.55 -17.86
C THR A 196 -28.17 -13.07 -18.85
N PRO A 197 -29.45 -13.25 -18.50
CA PRO A 197 -30.42 -13.92 -19.38
C PRO A 197 -30.56 -13.29 -20.79
N TYR A 198 -30.36 -11.98 -20.92
CA TYR A 198 -30.49 -11.25 -22.19
C TYR A 198 -29.41 -11.56 -23.24
N VAL A 199 -28.35 -12.32 -22.89
CA VAL A 199 -27.33 -12.72 -23.88
C VAL A 199 -27.72 -13.99 -24.65
N GLU A 200 -28.80 -14.67 -24.23
CA GLU A 200 -29.32 -15.83 -24.95
C GLU A 200 -29.92 -15.43 -26.31
N LYS A 201 -29.83 -16.32 -27.30
CA LYS A 201 -30.19 -16.04 -28.70
C LYS A 201 -31.68 -15.82 -28.93
N ASN A 202 -32.54 -16.37 -28.08
CA ASN A 202 -33.99 -16.28 -28.21
C ASN A 202 -34.71 -16.28 -26.84
N PRO A 203 -35.98 -15.87 -26.80
CA PRO A 203 -36.75 -15.79 -25.56
C PRO A 203 -36.88 -17.13 -24.82
N GLU A 204 -37.00 -18.26 -25.52
CA GLU A 204 -37.14 -19.57 -24.90
C GLU A 204 -35.87 -19.97 -24.11
N LEU A 205 -34.69 -19.67 -24.67
CA LEU A 205 -33.41 -19.92 -24.01
C LEU A 205 -33.13 -18.93 -22.88
N LEU A 206 -33.58 -17.68 -23.02
CA LEU A 206 -33.57 -16.69 -21.94
C LEU A 206 -34.37 -17.19 -20.73
N GLU A 207 -35.60 -17.66 -20.96
CA GLU A 207 -36.43 -18.21 -19.88
C GLU A 207 -35.80 -19.45 -19.26
N ARG A 208 -35.18 -20.32 -20.08
CA ARG A 208 -34.43 -21.48 -19.60
C ARG A 208 -33.23 -21.06 -18.73
N ASN A 209 -32.54 -19.98 -19.06
CA ASN A 209 -31.46 -19.40 -18.26
C ASN A 209 -31.95 -18.96 -16.88
N ILE A 210 -33.04 -18.18 -16.83
CA ILE A 210 -33.68 -17.77 -15.57
C ILE A 210 -34.07 -18.99 -14.74
N GLN A 211 -34.79 -19.94 -15.35
CA GLN A 211 -35.23 -21.17 -14.69
C GLN A 211 -34.06 -21.94 -14.07
N TRP A 212 -33.03 -22.22 -14.87
CA TRP A 212 -31.88 -23.00 -14.40
C TRP A 212 -31.15 -22.29 -13.26
N THR A 213 -30.94 -20.98 -13.37
CA THR A 213 -30.19 -20.20 -12.38
C THR A 213 -30.95 -20.14 -11.05
N VAL A 214 -32.28 -19.91 -11.07
CA VAL A 214 -33.13 -19.95 -9.88
C VAL A 214 -33.09 -21.33 -9.21
N GLU A 215 -33.28 -22.40 -9.99
CA GLU A 215 -33.32 -23.76 -9.47
C GLU A 215 -31.97 -24.18 -8.85
N LYS A 216 -30.85 -23.82 -9.47
CA LYS A 216 -29.51 -24.14 -8.96
C LYS A 216 -29.13 -23.32 -7.74
N ALA A 217 -29.42 -22.01 -7.73
CA ALA A 217 -29.19 -21.18 -6.54
C ALA A 217 -29.99 -21.70 -5.34
N LYS A 218 -31.25 -22.11 -5.55
CA LYS A 218 -32.06 -22.73 -4.49
C LYS A 218 -31.46 -24.06 -4.02
N LEU A 219 -31.14 -24.96 -4.95
CA LEU A 219 -30.59 -26.29 -4.65
C LEU A 219 -29.32 -26.21 -3.81
N HIS A 220 -28.44 -25.27 -4.12
CA HIS A 220 -27.14 -25.09 -3.47
C HIS A 220 -27.18 -24.09 -2.30
N LYS A 221 -28.36 -23.57 -1.93
CA LYS A 221 -28.53 -22.56 -0.87
C LYS A 221 -27.61 -21.34 -1.07
N LEU A 222 -27.61 -20.79 -2.29
CA LEU A 222 -26.85 -19.60 -2.68
C LEU A 222 -27.77 -18.38 -2.79
N HIS A 223 -27.20 -17.20 -2.58
CA HIS A 223 -27.84 -15.97 -3.04
C HIS A 223 -27.94 -15.97 -4.57
N LEU A 224 -28.88 -15.20 -5.09
CA LEU A 224 -29.13 -15.09 -6.53
C LEU A 224 -28.94 -13.65 -6.97
N ASP A 225 -28.25 -13.43 -8.09
CA ASP A 225 -27.98 -12.10 -8.62
C ASP A 225 -28.00 -12.06 -10.15
N PHE A 226 -29.00 -11.42 -10.74
CA PHE A 226 -29.12 -11.35 -12.19
C PHE A 226 -28.70 -9.99 -12.74
N HIS A 227 -27.93 -10.01 -13.82
CA HIS A 227 -27.90 -8.89 -14.75
C HIS A 227 -29.06 -9.06 -15.73
N ILE A 228 -30.07 -8.22 -15.64
CA ILE A 228 -31.33 -8.43 -16.39
C ILE A 228 -31.89 -7.13 -16.94
N ASP A 229 -32.63 -7.23 -18.05
CA ASP A 229 -33.33 -6.11 -18.68
C ASP A 229 -32.43 -4.90 -19.00
N TYR A 230 -31.22 -5.17 -19.49
CA TYR A 230 -30.19 -4.17 -19.80
C TYR A 230 -30.35 -3.56 -21.21
N ASN A 231 -31.42 -2.80 -21.42
CA ASN A 231 -31.72 -2.10 -22.69
C ASN A 231 -32.77 -0.99 -22.47
N LEU A 232 -33.06 -0.19 -23.50
CA LEU A 232 -34.16 0.80 -23.51
C LEU A 232 -35.16 0.54 -24.64
N ASP A 233 -35.44 -0.74 -24.93
CA ASP A 233 -36.27 -1.15 -26.07
C ASP A 233 -37.68 -1.54 -25.60
N THR A 234 -38.67 -0.73 -25.97
CA THR A 234 -40.06 -0.98 -25.56
C THR A 234 -40.71 -2.17 -26.23
N SER A 235 -40.13 -2.68 -27.33
CA SER A 235 -40.63 -3.85 -28.04
C SER A 235 -40.26 -5.18 -27.37
N LYS A 236 -39.26 -5.16 -26.47
CA LYS A 236 -38.83 -6.35 -25.73
C LYS A 236 -39.64 -6.51 -24.44
N GLU A 237 -39.96 -7.76 -24.12
CA GLU A 237 -40.60 -8.14 -22.86
C GLU A 237 -39.67 -7.92 -21.66
N VAL A 238 -40.27 -7.72 -20.49
CA VAL A 238 -39.55 -7.46 -19.24
C VAL A 238 -39.31 -8.76 -18.50
N SER A 239 -38.06 -9.19 -18.44
CA SER A 239 -37.68 -10.51 -17.95
C SER A 239 -37.68 -10.62 -16.42
N VAL A 240 -37.59 -9.50 -15.70
CA VAL A 240 -37.71 -9.47 -14.21
C VAL A 240 -39.01 -10.13 -13.73
N LEU A 241 -40.13 -9.94 -14.45
CA LEU A 241 -41.42 -10.52 -14.06
C LEU A 241 -41.39 -12.05 -14.18
N SER A 242 -40.78 -12.60 -15.24
CA SER A 242 -40.59 -14.04 -15.39
C SER A 242 -39.73 -14.64 -14.27
N ALA A 243 -38.63 -13.96 -13.90
CA ALA A 243 -37.80 -14.39 -12.79
C ALA A 243 -38.56 -14.41 -11.45
N ILE A 244 -39.39 -13.39 -11.20
CA ILE A 244 -40.26 -13.34 -10.02
C ILE A 244 -41.28 -14.48 -10.02
N GLU A 245 -41.92 -14.75 -11.16
CA GLU A 245 -42.86 -15.87 -11.29
C GLU A 245 -42.15 -17.19 -10.97
N LYS A 246 -40.95 -17.40 -11.52
CA LYS A 246 -40.17 -18.60 -11.27
C LYS A 246 -39.81 -18.76 -9.79
N LEU A 247 -39.45 -17.69 -9.10
CA LEU A 247 -39.18 -17.70 -7.65
C LEU A 247 -40.40 -18.16 -6.84
N HIS A 248 -41.60 -17.72 -7.22
CA HIS A 248 -42.85 -18.21 -6.62
C HIS A 248 -43.11 -19.68 -6.93
N GLN A 249 -42.93 -20.10 -8.19
CA GLN A 249 -43.12 -21.50 -8.61
C GLN A 249 -42.23 -22.46 -7.82
N VAL A 250 -40.96 -22.10 -7.61
CA VAL A 250 -40.03 -22.92 -6.82
C VAL A 250 -40.23 -22.76 -5.32
N LYS A 251 -41.12 -21.88 -4.85
CA LYS A 251 -41.33 -21.53 -3.43
C LYS A 251 -40.02 -21.06 -2.77
N TRP A 252 -39.45 -19.97 -3.27
CA TRP A 252 -38.23 -19.41 -2.70
C TRP A 252 -38.42 -19.03 -1.21
N PRO A 253 -37.46 -19.33 -0.31
CA PRO A 253 -37.60 -19.00 1.12
C PRO A 253 -37.71 -17.50 1.38
N THR A 254 -38.69 -17.08 2.18
CA THR A 254 -38.97 -15.66 2.46
C THR A 254 -38.70 -15.24 3.91
N SER A 255 -38.62 -16.19 4.85
CA SER A 255 -38.37 -15.89 6.27
C SER A 255 -36.90 -15.63 6.54
N VAL A 256 -36.56 -14.42 7.00
CA VAL A 256 -35.17 -13.96 7.24
C VAL A 256 -34.41 -14.81 8.25
N ASP A 257 -35.11 -15.42 9.22
CA ASP A 257 -34.47 -16.25 10.25
C ASP A 257 -34.37 -17.74 9.86
N ALA A 258 -34.88 -18.13 8.68
CA ALA A 258 -34.72 -19.49 8.18
C ALA A 258 -33.30 -19.74 7.67
N GLU A 259 -32.74 -20.93 7.94
CA GLU A 259 -31.38 -21.31 7.50
C GLU A 259 -31.22 -21.26 5.97
N GLU A 260 -32.30 -21.58 5.25
CA GLU A 260 -32.35 -21.58 3.78
C GLU A 260 -32.57 -20.17 3.19
N TYR A 261 -32.75 -19.14 4.03
CA TYR A 261 -33.00 -17.78 3.56
C TYR A 261 -31.84 -17.28 2.70
N ARG A 262 -32.16 -16.86 1.48
CA ARG A 262 -31.21 -16.25 0.55
C ARG A 262 -31.87 -15.08 -0.15
N THR A 263 -31.12 -14.00 -0.32
CA THR A 263 -31.59 -12.81 -1.04
C THR A 263 -31.52 -13.02 -2.55
N VAL A 264 -32.41 -12.34 -3.27
CA VAL A 264 -32.41 -12.27 -4.73
C VAL A 264 -32.19 -10.82 -5.14
N MET A 265 -31.25 -10.61 -6.05
CA MET A 265 -30.92 -9.29 -6.59
C MET A 265 -31.12 -9.22 -8.10
N PHE A 266 -31.70 -8.11 -8.55
CA PHE A 266 -31.78 -7.74 -9.95
C PHE A 266 -30.95 -6.48 -10.20
N GLY A 267 -29.83 -6.63 -10.89
CA GLY A 267 -28.93 -5.57 -11.28
C GLY A 267 -29.26 -4.96 -12.63
N HIS A 268 -28.87 -3.69 -12.78
CA HIS A 268 -29.15 -2.83 -13.92
C HIS A 268 -30.63 -2.50 -14.12
N CYS A 269 -31.43 -3.44 -14.64
CA CYS A 269 -32.85 -3.25 -14.91
C CYS A 269 -33.16 -1.94 -15.64
N THR A 270 -32.31 -1.52 -16.59
CA THR A 270 -32.39 -0.19 -17.19
C THR A 270 -33.68 0.00 -17.98
N ARG A 271 -34.25 -1.07 -18.54
CA ARG A 271 -35.55 -1.05 -19.24
C ARG A 271 -36.70 -0.57 -18.36
N LEU A 272 -36.61 -0.79 -17.05
CA LEU A 272 -37.64 -0.41 -16.08
C LEU A 272 -37.69 1.11 -15.89
N THR A 273 -36.68 1.88 -16.32
CA THR A 273 -36.78 3.35 -16.32
C THR A 273 -37.94 3.89 -17.18
N LEU A 274 -38.46 3.07 -18.09
CA LEU A 274 -39.57 3.41 -18.99
C LEU A 274 -40.94 2.99 -18.43
N PHE A 275 -40.99 2.39 -17.23
CA PHE A 275 -42.24 1.99 -16.58
C PHE A 275 -43.08 3.20 -16.22
N ASP A 276 -44.39 3.07 -16.42
CA ASP A 276 -45.36 3.98 -15.84
C ASP A 276 -45.76 3.58 -14.40
N ASN A 277 -46.69 4.31 -13.80
CA ASN A 277 -47.12 4.05 -12.43
C ASN A 277 -47.76 2.67 -12.25
N ASP A 278 -48.48 2.17 -13.25
CA ASP A 278 -49.20 0.91 -13.17
C ASP A 278 -48.20 -0.24 -13.29
N ASP A 279 -47.22 -0.13 -14.19
CA ASP A 279 -46.12 -1.08 -14.31
C ASP A 279 -45.35 -1.26 -12.98
N TRP A 280 -45.03 -0.16 -12.30
CA TRP A 280 -44.36 -0.21 -11.00
C TRP A 280 -45.21 -0.87 -9.90
N GLN A 281 -46.51 -0.58 -9.87
CA GLN A 281 -47.43 -1.21 -8.93
C GLN A 281 -47.61 -2.70 -9.23
N ASN A 282 -47.65 -3.08 -10.51
CA ASN A 282 -47.69 -4.47 -10.96
C ASN A 282 -46.45 -5.21 -10.50
N LEU A 283 -45.27 -4.62 -10.68
CA LEU A 283 -44.01 -5.19 -10.21
C LEU A 283 -44.01 -5.39 -8.69
N ARG A 284 -44.42 -4.38 -7.91
CA ARG A 284 -44.49 -4.51 -6.43
C ARG A 284 -45.44 -5.62 -6.00
N ARG A 285 -46.61 -5.76 -6.66
CA ARG A 285 -47.57 -6.84 -6.38
C ARG A 285 -47.00 -8.21 -6.74
N ALA A 286 -46.35 -8.33 -7.89
CA ALA A 286 -45.74 -9.59 -8.34
C ALA A 286 -44.66 -10.07 -7.36
N ILE A 287 -43.84 -9.17 -6.81
CA ILE A 287 -42.81 -9.51 -5.82
C ILE A 287 -43.42 -10.14 -4.55
N GLY A 288 -44.55 -9.61 -4.06
CA GLY A 288 -45.17 -10.08 -2.82
C GLY A 288 -44.21 -10.00 -1.62
N GLU A 289 -43.94 -11.16 -1.00
CA GLU A 289 -43.06 -11.35 0.15
C GLU A 289 -41.67 -11.91 -0.21
N LEU A 290 -41.34 -12.02 -1.50
CA LEU A 290 -40.03 -12.51 -1.93
C LEU A 290 -38.91 -11.55 -1.45
N PRO A 291 -37.73 -12.07 -1.06
CA PRO A 291 -36.60 -11.26 -0.62
C PRO A 291 -35.84 -10.63 -1.81
N VAL A 292 -36.57 -9.93 -2.67
CA VAL A 292 -36.08 -9.28 -3.88
C VAL A 292 -35.57 -7.88 -3.54
N SER A 293 -34.36 -7.58 -4.04
CA SER A 293 -33.79 -6.24 -4.07
C SER A 293 -33.34 -5.88 -5.49
N PHE A 294 -33.32 -4.59 -5.80
CA PHE A 294 -32.77 -4.06 -7.04
C PHE A 294 -31.46 -3.32 -6.76
N VAL A 295 -30.50 -3.37 -7.67
CA VAL A 295 -29.29 -2.53 -7.60
C VAL A 295 -29.18 -1.65 -8.84
N GLY A 296 -29.32 -0.34 -8.62
CA GLY A 296 -29.01 0.65 -9.65
C GLY A 296 -27.51 0.79 -9.80
N LEU A 297 -27.01 0.90 -11.04
CA LEU A 297 -25.58 0.97 -11.34
C LEU A 297 -25.27 2.23 -12.18
N PRO A 298 -25.55 3.44 -11.66
CA PRO A 298 -25.63 4.66 -12.48
C PRO A 298 -24.34 5.00 -13.23
N THR A 299 -23.17 4.69 -12.69
CA THR A 299 -21.87 4.93 -13.33
C THR A 299 -21.75 4.20 -14.66
N SER A 300 -22.14 2.92 -14.71
CA SER A 300 -22.17 2.11 -15.94
C SER A 300 -23.40 2.44 -16.79
N ASP A 301 -24.57 2.53 -16.17
CA ASP A 301 -25.84 2.70 -16.86
C ASP A 301 -25.87 4.01 -17.67
N LEU A 302 -25.47 5.14 -17.06
CA LEU A 302 -25.44 6.43 -17.76
C LEU A 302 -24.46 6.46 -18.94
N PHE A 303 -23.38 5.68 -18.87
CA PHE A 303 -22.39 5.60 -19.93
C PHE A 303 -22.87 4.74 -21.10
N MET A 304 -23.55 3.63 -20.78
CA MET A 304 -23.99 2.63 -21.77
C MET A 304 -25.37 2.94 -22.37
N MET A 305 -26.27 3.57 -21.60
CA MET A 305 -27.67 3.74 -21.99
C MET A 305 -27.98 5.12 -22.57
N GLY A 306 -29.02 5.12 -23.40
CA GLY A 306 -29.61 6.32 -23.96
C GLY A 306 -28.67 7.09 -24.90
N ARG A 307 -27.59 6.52 -25.43
CA ARG A 307 -26.60 7.20 -26.30
C ARG A 307 -27.26 8.02 -27.43
N PRO A 308 -26.67 9.16 -27.83
CA PRO A 308 -27.25 10.00 -28.88
C PRO A 308 -27.25 9.23 -30.22
N GLY A 309 -28.42 9.14 -30.86
CA GLY A 309 -28.54 8.57 -32.20
C GLY A 309 -28.19 9.59 -33.29
N SER A 310 -28.27 9.15 -34.55
CA SER A 310 -28.02 9.98 -35.75
C SER A 310 -28.99 11.17 -35.90
N ALA A 311 -30.15 11.14 -35.21
CA ALA A 311 -31.16 12.19 -35.25
C ALA A 311 -31.02 13.28 -34.14
N GLY A 312 -29.97 13.23 -33.31
CA GLY A 312 -29.74 14.17 -32.21
C GLY A 312 -30.28 13.70 -30.84
N GLY A 313 -30.07 14.51 -29.79
CA GLY A 313 -30.15 14.08 -28.38
C GLY A 313 -31.18 14.79 -27.48
N SER A 314 -32.20 15.45 -28.02
CA SER A 314 -33.10 16.31 -27.23
C SER A 314 -34.11 15.59 -26.34
N ASN A 315 -34.42 14.31 -26.59
CA ASN A 315 -35.43 13.56 -25.84
C ASN A 315 -34.89 12.19 -25.41
N ARG A 316 -34.12 12.16 -24.32
CA ARG A 316 -33.43 10.97 -23.79
C ARG A 316 -33.79 10.77 -22.32
N VAL A 317 -34.12 9.53 -21.96
CA VAL A 317 -34.14 9.12 -20.55
C VAL A 317 -32.70 8.97 -20.04
N ARG A 318 -32.51 9.10 -18.72
CA ARG A 318 -31.18 8.91 -18.09
C ARG A 318 -30.66 7.48 -18.29
N GLY A 319 -31.55 6.49 -18.33
CA GLY A 319 -31.18 5.11 -18.63
C GLY A 319 -30.64 4.31 -17.43
N THR A 320 -30.98 4.71 -16.21
CA THR A 320 -30.68 4.00 -14.96
C THR A 320 -31.91 3.97 -14.06
N LEU A 321 -31.99 3.04 -13.11
CA LEU A 321 -33.12 2.91 -12.18
C LEU A 321 -33.37 4.21 -11.39
N GLN A 322 -34.65 4.54 -11.20
CA GLN A 322 -35.09 5.68 -10.38
C GLN A 322 -35.10 5.31 -8.88
N VAL A 323 -33.91 5.04 -8.33
CA VAL A 323 -33.70 4.40 -7.01
C VAL A 323 -34.56 5.01 -5.89
N LEU A 324 -34.53 6.34 -5.73
CA LEU A 324 -35.27 6.97 -4.62
C LEU A 324 -36.78 6.93 -4.81
N GLU A 325 -37.28 7.08 -6.04
CA GLU A 325 -38.71 6.99 -6.32
C GLU A 325 -39.21 5.55 -6.11
N MET A 326 -38.45 4.55 -6.57
CA MET A 326 -38.74 3.13 -6.35
C MET A 326 -38.94 2.81 -4.87
N ILE A 327 -38.07 3.36 -4.02
CA ILE A 327 -38.17 3.15 -2.57
C ILE A 327 -39.36 3.94 -1.99
N LYS A 328 -39.43 5.24 -2.25
CA LYS A 328 -40.38 6.14 -1.55
C LYS A 328 -41.82 5.97 -1.99
N LYS A 329 -42.06 5.78 -3.28
CA LYS A 329 -43.39 5.77 -3.87
C LYS A 329 -43.96 4.36 -4.00
N TYR A 330 -43.11 3.39 -4.32
CA TYR A 330 -43.55 2.02 -4.61
C TYR A 330 -43.15 1.00 -3.52
N GLY A 331 -42.37 1.41 -2.52
CA GLY A 331 -41.98 0.55 -1.41
C GLY A 331 -41.11 -0.63 -1.85
N LEU A 332 -40.30 -0.46 -2.90
CA LEU A 332 -39.37 -1.47 -3.39
C LEU A 332 -38.04 -1.41 -2.61
N ASN A 333 -37.38 -2.56 -2.46
CA ASN A 333 -36.03 -2.62 -1.92
C ASN A 333 -35.03 -2.31 -3.04
N VAL A 334 -34.36 -1.17 -2.95
CA VAL A 334 -33.39 -0.73 -3.98
C VAL A 334 -32.13 -0.20 -3.35
N THR A 335 -30.97 -0.49 -3.93
CA THR A 335 -29.66 -0.02 -3.49
C THR A 335 -28.85 0.50 -4.70
N MET A 336 -27.65 1.03 -4.47
CA MET A 336 -26.75 1.49 -5.53
C MET A 336 -25.40 0.77 -5.47
N GLY A 337 -24.78 0.50 -6.62
CA GLY A 337 -23.47 -0.11 -6.74
C GLY A 337 -22.58 0.59 -7.79
N ILE A 338 -21.27 0.42 -7.67
CA ILE A 338 -20.28 0.98 -8.61
C ILE A 338 -20.22 0.16 -9.91
N ASN A 339 -20.46 -1.15 -9.81
CA ASN A 339 -20.35 -2.12 -10.90
C ASN A 339 -18.92 -2.34 -11.42
N ASN A 340 -18.42 -1.39 -12.20
CA ASN A 340 -17.16 -1.49 -12.94
C ASN A 340 -16.23 -0.33 -12.56
N VAL A 341 -14.93 -0.59 -12.56
CA VAL A 341 -13.89 0.41 -12.33
C VAL A 341 -12.82 0.27 -13.40
N GLY A 342 -12.60 1.31 -14.21
CA GLY A 342 -11.49 1.38 -15.16
C GLY A 342 -11.53 0.32 -16.27
N ASN A 343 -12.70 0.01 -16.82
CA ASN A 343 -12.85 -0.94 -17.94
C ASN A 343 -13.77 -0.41 -19.04
N ALA A 344 -13.92 -1.15 -20.14
CA ALA A 344 -14.65 -0.67 -21.31
C ALA A 344 -16.15 -0.40 -21.06
N PHE A 345 -16.75 -1.00 -20.02
CA PHE A 345 -18.13 -0.71 -19.63
C PHE A 345 -18.26 0.54 -18.76
N THR A 346 -17.18 0.97 -18.10
CA THR A 346 -17.13 2.16 -17.24
C THR A 346 -15.68 2.63 -17.13
N PRO A 347 -15.20 3.41 -18.12
CA PRO A 347 -13.82 3.88 -18.14
C PRO A 347 -13.53 4.92 -17.04
N GLN A 348 -14.55 5.66 -16.61
CA GLN A 348 -14.45 6.74 -15.63
C GLN A 348 -14.83 6.32 -14.20
N GLY A 349 -14.34 7.06 -13.22
CA GLY A 349 -14.78 6.94 -11.82
C GLY A 349 -13.76 6.26 -10.91
N SER A 350 -14.15 6.07 -9.66
CA SER A 350 -13.32 5.47 -8.61
C SER A 350 -14.08 4.36 -7.88
N CYS A 351 -13.38 3.68 -6.99
CA CYS A 351 -13.93 2.66 -6.08
C CYS A 351 -14.79 3.26 -4.94
N ASP A 352 -15.09 4.56 -4.93
CA ASP A 352 -15.68 5.24 -3.78
C ASP A 352 -17.23 5.23 -3.79
N PRO A 353 -17.91 4.51 -2.87
CA PRO A 353 -19.37 4.54 -2.79
C PRO A 353 -19.94 5.92 -2.41
N MET A 354 -19.19 6.77 -1.70
CA MET A 354 -19.65 8.13 -1.39
C MET A 354 -19.66 9.03 -2.62
N SER A 355 -18.72 8.82 -3.55
CA SER A 355 -18.74 9.52 -4.84
C SER A 355 -19.97 9.12 -5.64
N LEU A 356 -20.40 7.85 -5.57
CA LEU A 356 -21.66 7.39 -6.15
C LEU A 356 -22.90 8.00 -5.47
N ALA A 357 -22.92 8.08 -4.14
CA ALA A 357 -24.00 8.74 -3.41
C ALA A 357 -24.11 10.24 -3.80
N SER A 358 -22.97 10.93 -3.92
CA SER A 358 -22.92 12.31 -4.39
C SER A 358 -23.44 12.44 -5.83
N LEU A 359 -23.07 11.53 -6.72
CA LEU A 359 -23.59 11.49 -8.08
C LEU A 359 -25.12 11.28 -8.08
N GLY A 360 -25.62 10.43 -7.19
CA GLY A 360 -27.05 10.18 -6.96
C GLY A 360 -27.85 11.44 -6.65
N VAL A 361 -27.26 12.45 -5.99
CA VAL A 361 -27.90 13.75 -5.76
C VAL A 361 -28.32 14.41 -7.08
N GLY A 362 -27.40 14.47 -8.04
CA GLY A 362 -27.67 15.04 -9.37
C GLY A 362 -28.57 14.14 -10.21
N ILE A 363 -28.36 12.82 -10.17
CA ILE A 363 -29.12 11.85 -10.97
C ILE A 363 -30.57 11.76 -10.52
N TYR A 364 -30.88 11.89 -9.24
CA TYR A 364 -32.23 11.74 -8.71
C TYR A 364 -32.86 13.05 -8.26
N GLN A 365 -32.18 14.18 -8.50
CA GLN A 365 -32.62 15.51 -8.06
C GLN A 365 -32.92 15.55 -6.55
N ALA A 366 -32.04 14.88 -5.81
CA ALA A 366 -32.19 14.48 -4.42
C ALA A 366 -31.59 15.51 -3.46
N GLY A 367 -32.25 16.67 -3.36
CA GLY A 367 -31.74 17.83 -2.63
C GLY A 367 -32.10 17.90 -1.13
N THR A 368 -32.88 16.97 -0.59
CA THR A 368 -33.33 17.04 0.82
C THR A 368 -32.42 16.26 1.75
N LYS A 369 -32.47 16.57 3.06
CA LYS A 369 -31.76 15.79 4.09
C LYS A 369 -32.17 14.31 4.09
N ALA A 370 -33.47 14.03 3.95
CA ALA A 370 -33.99 12.67 3.91
C ALA A 370 -33.54 11.92 2.63
N ASP A 371 -33.41 12.62 1.50
CA ASP A 371 -32.81 12.02 0.30
C ASP A 371 -31.35 11.63 0.54
N ALA A 372 -30.55 12.52 1.16
CA ALA A 372 -29.15 12.24 1.44
C ALA A 372 -28.99 11.05 2.41
N GLU A 373 -29.82 10.96 3.46
CA GLU A 373 -29.84 9.81 4.36
C GLU A 373 -30.16 8.52 3.59
N LEU A 374 -31.15 8.54 2.72
CA LEU A 374 -31.51 7.38 1.89
C LEU A 374 -30.42 7.01 0.87
N LEU A 375 -29.74 8.00 0.28
CA LEU A 375 -28.61 7.76 -0.62
C LEU A 375 -27.43 7.10 0.10
N LEU A 376 -27.15 7.51 1.34
CA LEU A 376 -26.13 6.86 2.18
C LEU A 376 -26.55 5.42 2.53
N GLU A 377 -27.82 5.18 2.89
CA GLU A 377 -28.32 3.81 3.10
C GLU A 377 -28.05 2.92 1.88
N CYS A 378 -28.36 3.43 0.68
CA CYS A 378 -28.17 2.73 -0.61
C CYS A 378 -26.72 2.36 -0.95
N VAL A 379 -25.72 2.90 -0.26
CA VAL A 379 -24.30 2.54 -0.42
C VAL A 379 -23.66 2.02 0.88
N SER A 380 -24.48 1.75 1.89
CA SER A 380 -24.03 1.31 3.22
C SER A 380 -24.94 0.19 3.76
N THR A 381 -25.87 0.51 4.65
CA THR A 381 -26.70 -0.46 5.38
C THR A 381 -27.71 -1.17 4.49
N ARG A 382 -28.41 -0.44 3.61
CA ARG A 382 -29.36 -1.05 2.66
C ARG A 382 -28.65 -1.92 1.63
N ALA A 383 -27.48 -1.49 1.17
CA ALA A 383 -26.62 -2.32 0.31
C ALA A 383 -26.21 -3.63 1.00
N ARG A 384 -25.86 -3.56 2.28
CA ARG A 384 -25.50 -4.73 3.09
C ARG A 384 -26.66 -5.70 3.29
N VAL A 385 -27.86 -5.19 3.54
CA VAL A 385 -29.10 -6.00 3.62
C VAL A 385 -29.39 -6.68 2.28
N ALA A 386 -29.27 -5.96 1.16
CA ALA A 386 -29.54 -6.51 -0.17
C ALA A 386 -28.66 -7.73 -0.50
N ILE A 387 -27.39 -7.70 -0.09
CA ILE A 387 -26.46 -8.84 -0.27
C ILE A 387 -26.58 -9.93 0.80
N GLY A 388 -27.50 -9.78 1.76
CA GLY A 388 -27.80 -10.78 2.80
C GLY A 388 -26.97 -10.67 4.08
N LEU A 389 -26.28 -9.55 4.31
CA LEU A 389 -25.35 -9.35 5.43
C LEU A 389 -25.86 -8.33 6.49
N GLY A 390 -27.18 -8.19 6.64
CA GLY A 390 -27.80 -7.32 7.63
C GLY A 390 -29.29 -7.58 7.78
N LYS A 391 -29.88 -7.14 8.89
CA LYS A 391 -31.33 -7.27 9.16
C LYS A 391 -32.14 -6.01 8.89
N ASN A 392 -31.51 -4.83 8.97
CA ASN A 392 -32.19 -3.55 8.85
C ASN A 392 -31.33 -2.56 8.04
N ALA A 393 -31.99 -1.71 7.28
CA ALA A 393 -31.39 -0.70 6.43
C ALA A 393 -31.15 0.64 7.17
N ASP A 394 -31.64 0.83 8.39
CA ASP A 394 -31.42 2.09 9.09
C ASP A 394 -29.94 2.36 9.42
N LEU A 395 -29.57 3.64 9.47
CA LEU A 395 -28.19 4.08 9.70
C LEU A 395 -27.79 4.08 11.19
N LYS A 396 -28.53 3.38 12.06
CA LYS A 396 -28.29 3.46 13.50
C LYS A 396 -27.02 2.75 13.90
N ILE A 397 -26.40 3.30 14.93
CA ILE A 397 -25.17 2.80 15.54
C ILE A 397 -25.44 2.76 17.03
N GLU A 398 -25.35 1.56 17.58
CA GLU A 398 -25.78 1.24 18.93
C GLU A 398 -24.87 0.18 19.57
N SER A 399 -24.82 0.19 20.89
CA SER A 399 -24.13 -0.84 21.67
C SER A 399 -24.71 -2.22 21.39
N GLY A 400 -23.84 -3.23 21.32
CA GLY A 400 -24.16 -4.59 20.87
C GLY A 400 -24.16 -4.76 19.34
N GLY A 401 -24.15 -3.67 18.57
CA GLY A 401 -24.04 -3.72 17.11
C GLY A 401 -22.62 -4.07 16.63
N PRO A 402 -22.48 -4.43 15.33
CA PRO A 402 -21.17 -4.71 14.74
C PRO A 402 -20.28 -3.47 14.73
N ALA A 403 -18.99 -3.65 15.04
CA ALA A 403 -17.98 -2.60 14.95
C ALA A 403 -17.44 -2.47 13.51
N ASP A 404 -18.37 -2.25 12.57
CA ASP A 404 -18.12 -2.05 11.14
C ASP A 404 -18.60 -0.66 10.73
N PHE A 405 -17.71 0.32 10.76
CA PHE A 405 -18.04 1.73 10.54
C PHE A 405 -16.88 2.50 9.92
N VAL A 406 -17.20 3.67 9.37
CA VAL A 406 -16.21 4.60 8.83
C VAL A 406 -16.32 5.93 9.54
N THR A 407 -15.17 6.52 9.88
CA THR A 407 -15.09 7.88 10.41
C THR A 407 -14.52 8.82 9.36
N PHE A 408 -15.17 9.95 9.17
CA PHE A 408 -14.69 11.04 8.32
C PHE A 408 -14.03 12.09 9.21
N ASN A 409 -12.73 12.30 8.99
CA ASN A 409 -11.97 13.27 9.77
C ASN A 409 -12.37 14.69 9.34
N ALA A 410 -12.65 15.55 10.31
CA ALA A 410 -12.64 16.98 10.09
C ALA A 410 -11.18 17.43 10.00
N ASN A 411 -10.80 18.15 8.94
CA ASN A 411 -9.57 18.92 9.02
C ASN A 411 -9.73 19.97 10.15
N GLU A 412 -8.59 20.41 10.68
CA GLU A 412 -8.33 21.31 11.81
C GLU A 412 -9.47 22.22 12.33
N PRO A 413 -9.48 22.55 13.64
CA PRO A 413 -10.42 23.53 14.21
C PRO A 413 -10.51 24.81 13.36
N GLY A 414 -11.73 25.22 13.00
CA GLY A 414 -11.97 26.38 12.12
C GLY A 414 -12.08 26.06 10.63
N ASN A 415 -11.89 24.80 10.21
CA ASN A 415 -12.11 24.41 8.83
C ASN A 415 -13.60 24.50 8.43
N PHE A 416 -13.93 25.42 7.52
CA PHE A 416 -15.27 25.55 6.96
C PHE A 416 -15.75 24.30 6.20
N ARG A 417 -14.82 23.41 5.81
CA ARG A 417 -15.08 22.11 5.18
C ARG A 417 -15.18 20.95 6.19
N ALA A 418 -15.43 21.19 7.47
CA ALA A 418 -15.74 20.11 8.41
C ALA A 418 -17.20 19.65 8.20
N ARG A 419 -17.41 18.36 7.90
CA ARG A 419 -18.74 17.78 7.67
C ARG A 419 -19.44 17.47 8.98
N LYS A 420 -20.65 18.00 9.16
CA LYS A 420 -21.41 17.95 10.42
C LYS A 420 -22.67 17.10 10.34
N SER A 421 -23.06 16.71 9.13
CA SER A 421 -24.29 15.97 8.85
C SER A 421 -24.08 14.98 7.71
N ILE A 422 -24.96 13.98 7.62
CA ILE A 422 -25.00 13.04 6.49
C ILE A 422 -25.22 13.80 5.17
N GLN A 423 -26.04 14.86 5.18
CA GLN A 423 -26.30 15.66 4.00
C GLN A 423 -25.02 16.29 3.44
N GLU A 424 -24.22 16.94 4.30
CA GLU A 424 -22.93 17.51 3.87
C GLU A 424 -21.94 16.42 3.43
N LEU A 425 -21.98 15.24 4.05
CA LEU A 425 -21.14 14.11 3.69
C LEU A 425 -21.49 13.55 2.31
N VAL A 426 -22.77 13.39 1.99
CA VAL A 426 -23.24 12.91 0.69
C VAL A 426 -22.95 13.93 -0.41
N TYR A 427 -22.99 15.23 -0.10
CA TYR A 427 -22.64 16.26 -1.08
C TYR A 427 -21.15 16.35 -1.35
N ASP A 428 -20.31 16.09 -0.35
CA ASP A 428 -18.85 16.11 -0.46
C ASP A 428 -18.22 15.32 0.70
N ALA A 429 -17.87 14.06 0.50
CA ALA A 429 -17.37 13.22 1.58
C ALA A 429 -15.95 13.56 2.06
N GLY A 430 -15.19 14.32 1.27
CA GLY A 430 -13.76 14.52 1.48
C GLY A 430 -12.93 13.24 1.31
N HIS A 431 -11.61 13.39 1.53
CA HIS A 431 -10.62 12.34 1.25
C HIS A 431 -10.15 11.59 2.50
N SER A 432 -10.26 12.20 3.69
CA SER A 432 -9.71 11.65 4.93
C SER A 432 -10.73 10.79 5.67
N ARG A 433 -10.47 9.48 5.70
CA ARG A 433 -11.37 8.45 6.25
C ARG A 433 -10.60 7.46 7.10
N THR A 434 -11.21 6.92 8.14
CA THR A 434 -10.68 5.75 8.87
C THR A 434 -11.72 4.67 8.83
N THR A 435 -11.36 3.51 8.31
CA THR A 435 -12.25 2.35 8.18
C THR A 435 -12.00 1.43 9.34
N VAL A 436 -13.07 1.08 10.05
CA VAL A 436 -13.07 0.09 11.12
C VAL A 436 -13.89 -1.10 10.66
N PHE A 437 -13.28 -2.28 10.72
CA PHE A 437 -13.92 -3.55 10.43
C PHE A 437 -13.66 -4.50 11.58
N ARG A 438 -14.72 -5.10 12.12
CA ARG A 438 -14.68 -5.99 13.29
C ARG A 438 -13.84 -5.40 14.44
N GLY A 439 -14.02 -4.11 14.71
CA GLY A 439 -13.36 -3.43 15.81
C GLY A 439 -11.86 -3.18 15.60
N LYS A 440 -11.34 -3.31 14.39
CA LYS A 440 -9.95 -2.99 14.04
C LYS A 440 -9.90 -1.88 13.01
N ILE A 441 -8.92 -0.98 13.14
CA ILE A 441 -8.61 -0.01 12.08
C ILE A 441 -7.90 -0.76 10.95
N VAL A 442 -8.48 -0.75 9.76
CA VAL A 442 -8.02 -1.59 8.62
C VAL A 442 -7.48 -0.78 7.43
N THR A 443 -7.49 0.54 7.54
CA THR A 443 -6.79 1.43 6.62
C THR A 443 -5.28 1.42 6.90
N PRO A 444 -4.40 1.30 5.88
CA PRO A 444 -2.95 1.50 6.04
C PRO A 444 -2.64 2.85 6.69
N SER A 445 -1.48 3.00 7.34
CA SER A 445 -1.11 4.20 8.11
C SER A 445 -1.19 5.49 7.27
N LYS A 446 -2.36 6.14 7.29
CA LYS A 446 -2.64 7.40 6.57
C LYS A 446 -1.83 8.58 7.09
N ALA A 447 -1.17 8.45 8.25
CA ALA A 447 -0.39 9.52 8.85
C ALA A 447 0.81 9.93 7.96
N VAL A 448 1.40 8.97 7.24
CA VAL A 448 2.59 9.23 6.40
C VAL A 448 2.28 9.18 4.91
N GLN A 449 1.09 8.72 4.51
CA GLN A 449 0.70 8.67 3.10
C GLN A 449 0.80 10.04 2.40
N PRO A 450 0.32 11.18 2.95
CA PRO A 450 0.47 12.47 2.28
C PRO A 450 1.92 12.91 2.08
N PHE A 451 2.79 12.58 3.03
CA PHE A 451 4.24 12.84 2.93
C PHE A 451 4.88 11.92 1.88
N ALA A 452 4.51 10.64 1.89
CA ALA A 452 4.99 9.66 0.93
C ALA A 452 4.58 10.03 -0.50
N ASP A 453 3.33 10.46 -0.71
CA ASP A 453 2.84 10.89 -2.02
C ASP A 453 3.56 12.15 -2.50
N TYR A 454 3.72 13.15 -1.61
CA TYR A 454 4.42 14.41 -1.93
C TYR A 454 5.87 14.17 -2.38
N TRP A 455 6.58 13.27 -1.71
CA TRP A 455 7.96 12.92 -2.03
C TRP A 455 8.10 11.71 -2.96
N SER A 456 7.00 11.21 -3.52
CA SER A 456 6.93 10.03 -4.39
C SER A 456 7.67 8.81 -3.82
N LEU A 457 7.37 8.45 -2.58
CA LEU A 457 7.94 7.31 -1.83
C LEU A 457 6.88 6.21 -1.65
N PRO A 458 6.44 5.52 -2.72
CA PRO A 458 5.26 4.66 -2.72
C PRO A 458 5.33 3.49 -1.72
N THR A 459 6.53 3.01 -1.38
CA THR A 459 6.70 1.89 -0.44
C THR A 459 7.00 2.33 1.00
N LEU A 460 7.19 3.64 1.26
CA LEU A 460 7.43 4.16 2.61
C LEU A 460 6.26 3.89 3.58
N PRO A 461 4.97 4.04 3.20
CA PRO A 461 3.86 3.76 4.10
C PRO A 461 3.82 2.30 4.59
N LEU A 462 4.35 1.37 3.80
CA LEU A 462 4.46 -0.04 4.17
C LEU A 462 5.55 -0.24 5.23
N HIS A 463 6.66 0.49 5.11
CA HIS A 463 7.88 0.32 5.89
C HIS A 463 8.11 1.37 6.99
N ILE A 464 7.14 2.26 7.20
CA ILE A 464 7.29 3.38 8.13
C ILE A 464 7.46 2.91 9.58
N HIS A 465 6.86 1.78 9.90
CA HIS A 465 6.93 1.20 11.24
C HIS A 465 8.33 0.64 11.55
N GLU A 466 9.04 0.07 10.57
CA GLU A 466 10.44 -0.32 10.68
C GLU A 466 11.36 0.89 10.82
N VAL A 467 11.12 1.96 10.05
CA VAL A 467 11.91 3.20 10.13
C VAL A 467 11.81 3.81 11.53
N LEU A 468 10.58 4.00 12.03
CA LEU A 468 10.33 4.58 13.35
C LEU A 468 10.79 3.64 14.48
N GLY A 469 10.50 2.35 14.37
CA GLY A 469 10.91 1.34 15.34
C GLY A 469 12.43 1.28 15.48
N SER A 470 13.15 1.27 14.35
CA SER A 470 14.61 1.28 14.30
C SER A 470 15.19 2.56 14.92
N PHE A 471 14.69 3.74 14.52
CA PHE A 471 15.14 5.03 15.07
C PHE A 471 14.95 5.11 16.60
N LEU A 472 13.78 4.69 17.10
CA LEU A 472 13.47 4.69 18.52
C LEU A 472 14.31 3.64 19.28
N ALA A 473 14.49 2.45 18.71
CA ALA A 473 15.33 1.41 19.29
C ALA A 473 16.78 1.88 19.47
N TYR A 474 17.39 2.50 18.46
CA TYR A 474 18.75 3.01 18.57
C TYR A 474 18.86 4.24 19.48
N THR A 475 17.83 5.08 19.54
CA THR A 475 17.73 6.14 20.55
C THR A 475 17.70 5.56 21.96
N PHE A 476 16.90 4.53 22.19
CA PHE A 476 16.82 3.83 23.48
C PHE A 476 18.14 3.14 23.84
N ILE A 477 18.79 2.48 22.87
CA ILE A 477 20.10 1.87 23.08
C ILE A 477 21.11 2.94 23.47
N ASN A 478 21.17 4.07 22.76
CA ASN A 478 22.11 5.15 23.05
C ASN A 478 21.89 5.78 24.43
N LYS A 479 20.63 6.06 24.79
CA LYS A 479 20.32 6.84 26.01
C LYS A 479 20.21 5.98 27.26
N VAL A 480 19.84 4.71 27.12
CA VAL A 480 19.51 3.84 28.26
C VAL A 480 20.42 2.62 28.30
N VAL A 481 20.43 1.79 27.25
CA VAL A 481 21.12 0.50 27.28
C VAL A 481 22.63 0.68 27.36
N ALA A 482 23.22 1.46 26.47
CA ALA A 482 24.67 1.66 26.39
C ALA A 482 25.24 2.25 27.69
N PRO A 483 24.69 3.33 28.29
CA PRO A 483 25.19 3.84 29.56
C PRO A 483 25.03 2.85 30.72
N THR A 484 23.91 2.13 30.77
CA THR A 484 23.61 1.18 31.86
C THR A 484 24.53 -0.03 31.81
N VAL A 485 24.64 -0.64 30.64
CA VAL A 485 25.49 -1.82 30.42
C VAL A 485 26.97 -1.43 30.57
N SER A 486 27.40 -0.30 30.01
CA SER A 486 28.80 0.14 30.09
C SER A 486 29.21 0.50 31.52
N ARG A 487 28.31 1.09 32.32
CA ARG A 487 28.57 1.34 33.75
C ARG A 487 28.68 0.03 34.55
N ARG A 488 27.93 -1.01 34.17
CA ARG A 488 27.97 -2.32 34.83
C ARG A 488 29.21 -3.12 34.46
N LEU A 489 29.59 -3.14 33.18
CA LEU A 489 30.72 -3.91 32.68
C LEU A 489 32.07 -3.22 32.93
N PHE A 490 32.12 -1.89 32.85
CA PHE A 490 33.35 -1.10 32.96
C PHE A 490 33.22 0.06 33.98
N PRO A 491 32.81 -0.21 35.24
CA PRO A 491 32.50 0.83 36.23
C PRO A 491 33.66 1.78 36.51
N SER A 492 34.90 1.26 36.49
CA SER A 492 36.11 2.00 36.83
C SER A 492 36.61 2.92 35.71
N LYS A 493 36.28 2.61 34.44
CA LYS A 493 36.70 3.38 33.25
C LYS A 493 35.58 4.29 32.76
N TYR A 494 34.44 3.71 32.37
CA TYR A 494 33.35 4.46 31.74
C TYR A 494 32.83 5.60 32.63
N SER A 495 32.70 5.38 33.95
CA SER A 495 32.23 6.40 34.88
C SER A 495 33.12 7.66 34.90
N LYS A 496 34.43 7.51 34.66
CA LYS A 496 35.42 8.59 34.67
C LYS A 496 35.58 9.32 33.34
N PHE A 497 34.94 8.85 32.27
CA PHE A 497 35.00 9.51 30.96
C PHE A 497 34.30 10.88 30.99
N SER A 498 34.84 11.82 30.21
CA SER A 498 34.19 13.10 29.91
C SER A 498 32.85 12.87 29.20
N PRO A 499 31.92 13.85 29.22
CA PRO A 499 30.64 13.72 28.52
C PRO A 499 30.79 13.37 27.04
N GLU A 500 31.72 14.00 26.33
CA GLU A 500 31.99 13.74 24.91
C GLU A 500 32.50 12.31 24.68
N ARG A 501 33.38 11.82 25.57
CA ARG A 501 33.92 10.45 25.47
C ARG A 501 32.89 9.39 25.84
N LYS A 502 31.96 9.69 26.74
CA LYS A 502 30.78 8.83 27.01
C LYS A 502 29.86 8.77 25.81
N LEU A 503 29.54 9.92 25.21
CA LEU A 503 28.74 9.96 23.99
C LEU A 503 29.36 9.13 22.87
N ASN A 504 30.66 9.33 22.60
CA ASN A 504 31.37 8.59 21.55
C ASN A 504 31.35 7.08 21.85
N TRP A 505 31.59 6.68 23.11
CA TRP A 505 31.47 5.30 23.56
C TRP A 505 30.07 4.72 23.33
N ASP A 506 29.02 5.43 23.72
CA ASP A 506 27.64 4.95 23.60
C ASP A 506 27.20 4.83 22.14
N VAL A 507 27.70 5.70 21.25
CA VAL A 507 27.51 5.57 19.79
C VAL A 507 28.20 4.32 19.25
N HIS A 508 29.38 3.94 19.74
CA HIS A 508 30.04 2.67 19.33
C HIS A 508 29.24 1.45 19.78
N VAL A 509 28.56 1.51 20.93
CA VAL A 509 27.66 0.44 21.37
C VAL A 509 26.45 0.33 20.43
N VAL A 510 25.86 1.46 20.02
CA VAL A 510 24.75 1.48 19.06
C VAL A 510 25.20 0.93 17.71
N SER A 511 26.32 1.40 17.17
CA SER A 511 26.92 0.91 15.92
C SER A 511 27.20 -0.59 15.98
N LEU A 512 27.71 -1.12 17.10
CA LEU A 512 27.92 -2.56 17.28
C LEU A 512 26.60 -3.35 17.24
N CYS A 513 25.56 -2.88 17.94
CA CYS A 513 24.25 -3.52 17.94
C CYS A 513 23.64 -3.53 16.55
N GLN A 514 23.65 -2.37 15.87
CA GLN A 514 23.17 -2.21 14.51
C GLN A 514 23.91 -3.17 13.60
N SER A 515 25.23 -3.02 13.48
CA SER A 515 26.00 -3.69 12.44
C SER A 515 25.97 -5.20 12.61
N THR A 516 25.84 -5.70 13.84
CA THR A 516 25.63 -7.13 14.07
C THR A 516 24.26 -7.58 13.58
N LEU A 517 23.19 -6.86 13.94
CA LEU A 517 21.82 -7.21 13.60
C LEU A 517 21.55 -7.11 12.09
N ILE A 518 21.84 -5.97 11.48
CA ILE A 518 21.45 -5.71 10.10
C ILE A 518 22.21 -6.60 9.12
N ASN A 519 23.48 -6.91 9.39
CA ASN A 519 24.26 -7.78 8.52
C ASN A 519 23.76 -9.22 8.60
N ALA A 520 23.39 -9.69 9.80
CA ALA A 520 22.79 -11.02 9.95
C ALA A 520 21.47 -11.13 9.16
N LEU A 521 20.59 -10.13 9.30
CA LEU A 521 19.33 -10.08 8.57
C LEU A 521 19.53 -9.92 7.05
N ALA A 522 20.41 -9.02 6.62
CA ALA A 522 20.68 -8.79 5.20
C ALA A 522 21.28 -10.03 4.53
N LEU A 523 22.22 -10.72 5.18
CA LEU A 523 22.75 -12.00 4.68
C LEU A 523 21.64 -13.05 4.63
N TRP A 524 20.80 -13.14 5.67
CA TRP A 524 19.67 -14.07 5.67
C TRP A 524 18.71 -13.81 4.50
N VAL A 525 18.33 -12.56 4.25
CA VAL A 525 17.52 -12.18 3.08
C VAL A 525 18.26 -12.54 1.79
N MET A 526 19.54 -12.19 1.65
CA MET A 526 20.30 -12.51 0.44
C MET A 526 20.42 -14.01 0.14
N PHE A 527 20.36 -14.87 1.17
CA PHE A 527 20.42 -16.32 1.00
C PHE A 527 19.06 -17.00 0.82
N ASN A 528 17.99 -16.45 1.39
CA ASN A 528 16.67 -17.10 1.45
C ASN A 528 15.59 -16.42 0.60
N ASP A 529 15.80 -15.18 0.17
CA ASP A 529 14.87 -14.47 -0.72
C ASP A 529 15.21 -14.83 -2.18
N ASP A 530 14.53 -15.86 -2.67
CA ASP A 530 14.71 -16.36 -4.04
C ASP A 530 14.26 -15.35 -5.09
N GLU A 531 13.26 -14.50 -4.81
CA GLU A 531 12.80 -13.44 -5.71
C GLU A 531 13.91 -12.42 -5.93
N ARG A 532 14.49 -11.90 -4.85
CA ARG A 532 15.62 -10.98 -4.92
C ARG A 532 16.82 -11.60 -5.62
N LYS A 533 17.13 -12.86 -5.31
CA LYS A 533 18.33 -13.55 -5.83
C LYS A 533 18.30 -13.70 -7.35
N ASN A 534 17.10 -13.87 -7.92
CA ASN A 534 16.93 -14.11 -9.34
C ASN A 534 16.71 -12.84 -10.18
N MET A 535 16.72 -11.65 -9.55
CA MET A 535 16.45 -10.38 -10.24
C MET A 535 17.35 -10.08 -11.45
N THR A 536 16.72 -9.76 -12.58
CA THR A 536 17.37 -9.29 -13.81
C THR A 536 18.03 -7.92 -13.62
N ALA A 537 18.81 -7.45 -14.60
CA ALA A 537 19.44 -6.12 -14.52
C ALA A 537 18.43 -4.98 -14.43
N HIS A 538 17.26 -5.17 -15.04
CA HIS A 538 16.16 -4.24 -15.04
C HIS A 538 15.42 -4.24 -13.69
N GLU A 539 15.07 -5.42 -13.17
CA GLU A 539 14.46 -5.56 -11.83
C GLU A 539 15.37 -5.10 -10.70
N ARG A 540 16.70 -5.21 -10.84
CA ARG A 540 17.60 -4.66 -9.82
C ARG A 540 17.51 -3.14 -9.69
N VAL A 541 17.02 -2.45 -10.72
CA VAL A 541 16.79 -1.00 -10.70
C VAL A 541 15.38 -0.70 -10.24
N HIS A 542 14.36 -1.33 -10.81
CA HIS A 542 12.97 -0.91 -10.58
C HIS A 542 12.20 -1.80 -9.61
N GLY A 543 12.69 -3.01 -9.41
CA GLY A 543 12.04 -4.06 -8.63
C GLY A 543 12.12 -3.83 -7.13
N TYR A 544 11.23 -4.51 -6.43
CA TYR A 544 10.98 -4.43 -5.01
C TYR A 544 10.65 -5.83 -4.48
N THR A 545 11.15 -6.14 -3.29
CA THR A 545 10.69 -7.29 -2.49
C THR A 545 10.40 -6.82 -1.07
N GLY A 546 9.41 -7.41 -0.42
CA GLY A 546 9.05 -7.04 0.95
C GLY A 546 10.22 -7.21 1.92
N ALA A 547 11.00 -8.28 1.77
CA ALA A 547 12.15 -8.56 2.62
C ALA A 547 13.31 -7.56 2.41
N SER A 548 13.61 -7.18 1.15
CA SER A 548 14.58 -6.10 0.88
C SER A 548 14.08 -4.76 1.39
N GLY A 549 12.78 -4.48 1.25
CA GLY A 549 12.12 -3.30 1.81
C GLY A 549 12.24 -3.21 3.34
N MET A 550 12.11 -4.33 4.06
CA MET A 550 12.30 -4.38 5.51
C MET A 550 13.73 -4.01 5.90
N ILE A 551 14.75 -4.57 5.21
CA ILE A 551 16.16 -4.20 5.43
C ILE A 551 16.39 -2.72 5.15
N GLN A 552 15.80 -2.20 4.07
CA GLN A 552 15.83 -0.77 3.72
C GLN A 552 15.21 0.11 4.82
N GLY A 553 14.06 -0.30 5.36
CA GLY A 553 13.36 0.37 6.46
C GLY A 553 14.21 0.45 7.73
N LEU A 554 14.73 -0.70 8.17
CA LEU A 554 15.59 -0.79 9.35
C LEU A 554 16.87 0.04 9.20
N ALA A 555 17.52 -0.03 8.02
CA ALA A 555 18.71 0.75 7.71
C ALA A 555 18.42 2.26 7.66
N THR A 556 17.33 2.67 7.02
CA THR A 556 16.92 4.10 6.97
C THR A 556 16.70 4.66 8.37
N GLY A 557 16.00 3.92 9.25
CA GLY A 557 15.79 4.36 10.63
C GLY A 557 17.09 4.54 11.42
N TYR A 558 18.07 3.67 11.20
CA TYR A 558 19.41 3.81 11.78
C TYR A 558 20.15 5.03 11.23
N PHE A 559 20.24 5.20 9.91
CA PHE A 559 20.99 6.32 9.32
C PHE A 559 20.31 7.67 9.59
N LEU A 560 18.98 7.69 9.80
CA LEU A 560 18.28 8.86 10.29
C LEU A 560 18.71 9.21 11.72
N TRP A 561 18.82 8.20 12.59
CA TRP A 561 19.36 8.37 13.94
C TRP A 561 20.83 8.82 13.93
N ASP A 562 21.65 8.23 13.06
CA ASP A 562 23.07 8.55 12.90
C ASP A 562 23.29 9.99 12.40
N LEU A 563 22.49 10.43 11.43
CA LEU A 563 22.49 11.82 10.96
C LEU A 563 22.10 12.78 12.08
N MET A 564 21.03 12.47 12.82
CA MET A 564 20.58 13.30 13.94
C MET A 564 21.65 13.45 15.01
N ILE A 565 22.24 12.35 15.48
CA ILE A 565 23.24 12.39 16.55
C ILE A 565 24.53 13.09 16.08
N THR A 566 24.90 12.90 14.82
CA THR A 566 26.06 13.55 14.20
C THR A 566 25.84 15.05 14.06
N LEU A 567 24.69 15.51 13.57
CA LEU A 567 24.34 16.92 13.46
C LEU A 567 24.37 17.64 14.82
N GLN A 568 23.80 17.00 15.84
CA GLN A 568 23.79 17.53 17.21
C GLN A 568 25.19 17.66 17.81
N ASN A 569 26.17 16.89 17.33
CA ASN A 569 27.50 16.77 17.90
C ASN A 569 28.60 16.86 16.84
N ILE A 570 28.44 17.74 15.83
CA ILE A 570 29.40 17.92 14.72
C ILE A 570 30.83 18.15 15.19
N LYS A 571 31.03 18.84 16.32
CA LYS A 571 32.35 19.11 16.89
C LYS A 571 33.07 17.83 17.35
N VAL A 572 32.31 16.79 17.71
CA VAL A 572 32.82 15.50 18.18
C VAL A 572 33.09 14.56 17.02
N PHE A 573 32.17 14.50 16.04
CA PHE A 573 32.22 13.51 14.94
C PHE A 573 32.88 14.03 13.66
N GLY A 574 32.90 15.35 13.45
CA GLY A 574 33.53 15.98 12.29
C GLY A 574 32.73 15.86 10.98
N LEU A 575 33.27 16.49 9.93
CA LEU A 575 32.60 16.60 8.63
C LEU A 575 32.60 15.30 7.82
N GLY A 576 33.59 14.42 8.03
CA GLY A 576 33.66 13.12 7.35
C GLY A 576 32.47 12.22 7.72
N MET A 577 32.18 12.12 9.02
CA MET A 577 31.02 11.38 9.53
C MET A 577 29.69 12.02 9.12
N LEU A 578 29.61 13.35 9.07
CA LEU A 578 28.41 14.01 8.56
C LEU A 578 28.15 13.68 7.09
N ALA A 579 29.19 13.68 6.26
CA ALA A 579 29.10 13.29 4.85
C ALA A 579 28.69 11.82 4.71
N HIS A 580 29.21 10.93 5.57
CA HIS A 580 28.80 9.53 5.64
C HIS A 580 27.32 9.39 5.98
N ALA A 581 26.87 9.92 7.12
CA ALA A 581 25.50 9.79 7.60
C ALA A 581 24.48 10.35 6.61
N THR A 582 24.80 11.49 5.99
CA THR A 582 23.94 12.11 4.96
C THR A 582 23.85 11.24 3.71
N SER A 583 24.99 10.77 3.19
CA SER A 583 25.04 9.96 1.97
C SER A 583 24.39 8.60 2.16
N ALA A 584 24.59 7.98 3.33
CA ALA A 584 23.95 6.72 3.69
C ALA A 584 22.43 6.90 3.80
N LEU A 585 21.95 7.93 4.50
CA LEU A 585 20.51 8.19 4.59
C LEU A 585 19.88 8.41 3.21
N LEU A 586 20.53 9.15 2.30
CA LEU A 586 20.02 9.36 0.94
C LEU A 586 19.91 8.06 0.13
N VAL A 587 20.97 7.24 0.14
CA VAL A 587 21.01 5.95 -0.57
C VAL A 587 19.91 5.02 -0.07
N PHE A 588 19.68 4.95 1.25
CA PHE A 588 18.64 4.09 1.82
C PHE A 588 17.22 4.68 1.70
N SER A 589 17.06 6.01 1.78
CA SER A 589 15.73 6.63 1.61
C SER A 589 15.21 6.54 0.18
N PHE A 590 16.08 6.55 -0.84
CA PHE A 590 15.64 6.46 -2.23
C PHE A 590 15.16 5.08 -2.64
N GLY A 591 15.54 4.00 -1.95
CA GLY A 591 14.99 2.67 -2.23
C GLY A 591 13.54 2.47 -1.79
N PHE A 592 12.87 3.50 -1.25
CA PHE A 592 11.40 3.52 -1.13
C PHE A 592 10.69 3.93 -2.43
N ARG A 593 11.46 4.45 -3.40
CA ARG A 593 11.06 4.60 -4.80
C ARG A 593 11.30 3.26 -5.53
N PRO A 594 10.70 3.04 -6.72
CA PRO A 594 11.12 1.97 -7.62
C PRO A 594 12.52 2.24 -8.20
N PHE A 595 13.51 2.29 -7.31
CA PHE A 595 14.85 2.69 -7.61
C PHE A 595 15.83 1.98 -6.66
N VAL A 596 16.55 1.02 -7.22
CA VAL A 596 17.68 0.27 -6.66
C VAL A 596 17.42 -0.37 -5.29
N ASN A 597 16.17 -0.78 -5.00
CA ASN A 597 15.81 -1.45 -3.74
C ASN A 597 16.63 -2.75 -3.51
N PHE A 598 16.90 -3.51 -4.59
CA PHE A 598 17.80 -4.68 -4.57
C PHE A 598 19.14 -4.41 -3.88
N TYR A 599 19.68 -3.20 -4.08
CA TYR A 599 21.00 -2.80 -3.61
C TYR A 599 21.02 -2.43 -2.12
N GLY A 600 19.87 -2.29 -1.46
CA GLY A 600 19.77 -2.07 -0.01
C GLY A 600 20.50 -3.15 0.79
N CYS A 601 20.14 -4.42 0.56
CA CYS A 601 20.82 -5.56 1.19
C CYS A 601 22.30 -5.69 0.77
N THR A 602 22.66 -5.18 -0.41
CA THR A 602 24.02 -5.29 -0.96
C THR A 602 24.98 -4.29 -0.31
N PHE A 603 24.59 -3.02 -0.22
CA PHE A 603 25.44 -1.95 0.30
C PHE A 603 25.44 -1.89 1.83
N ILE A 604 24.40 -2.39 2.50
CA ILE A 604 24.40 -2.46 3.97
C ILE A 604 25.53 -3.37 4.51
N LEU A 605 26.03 -4.31 3.69
CA LEU A 605 27.18 -5.16 4.02
C LEU A 605 28.51 -4.40 4.19
N TYR A 606 28.56 -3.09 3.90
CA TYR A 606 29.71 -2.27 4.27
C TYR A 606 29.92 -2.29 5.79
N GLU A 607 28.83 -2.40 6.53
CA GLU A 607 28.82 -2.49 7.99
C GLU A 607 29.40 -3.80 8.53
N LEU A 608 29.70 -4.80 7.69
CA LEU A 608 30.23 -6.10 8.15
C LEU A 608 31.60 -5.96 8.85
N SER A 609 32.34 -4.89 8.56
CA SER A 609 33.61 -4.55 9.23
C SER A 609 33.42 -3.76 10.54
N SER A 610 32.24 -3.14 10.73
CA SER A 610 31.96 -2.25 11.86
C SER A 610 32.00 -2.94 13.23
N PRO A 611 31.59 -4.22 13.41
CA PRO A 611 31.77 -4.91 14.69
C PRO A 611 33.23 -4.97 15.13
N PHE A 612 34.14 -5.31 14.19
CA PHE A 612 35.58 -5.37 14.47
C PHE A 612 36.16 -3.98 14.72
N LEU A 613 35.66 -2.96 14.02
CA LEU A 613 36.03 -1.57 14.26
C LEU A 613 35.69 -1.14 15.69
N ASN A 614 34.45 -1.40 16.12
CA ASN A 614 33.97 -1.07 17.45
C ASN A 614 34.78 -1.79 18.54
N PHE A 615 35.03 -3.10 18.41
CA PHE A 615 35.88 -3.81 19.35
C PHE A 615 37.32 -3.30 19.37
N HIS A 616 37.88 -2.93 18.22
CA HIS A 616 39.23 -2.36 18.16
C HIS A 616 39.32 -1.05 18.93
N TRP A 617 38.31 -0.20 18.76
CA TRP A 617 38.17 1.06 19.48
C TRP A 617 37.96 0.86 20.98
N PHE A 618 37.10 -0.09 21.39
CA PHE A 618 36.90 -0.41 22.81
C PHE A 618 38.19 -0.88 23.47
N PHE A 619 38.99 -1.73 22.81
CA PHE A 619 40.29 -2.14 23.34
C PHE A 619 41.22 -0.96 23.55
N ASP A 620 41.22 0.03 22.66
CA ASP A 620 42.01 1.25 22.85
C ASP A 620 41.54 2.05 24.08
N LYS A 621 40.23 2.26 24.23
CA LYS A 621 39.68 3.06 25.34
C LYS A 621 39.69 2.36 26.69
N LEU A 622 39.88 1.04 26.70
CA LEU A 622 40.07 0.22 27.90
C LEU A 622 41.54 0.04 28.29
N ASP A 623 42.47 0.75 27.63
CA ASP A 623 43.92 0.64 27.82
C ASP A 623 44.47 -0.76 27.52
N MET A 624 43.83 -1.47 26.59
CA MET A 624 44.26 -2.80 26.10
C MET A 624 45.08 -2.70 24.80
N THR A 625 45.62 -1.52 24.51
CA THR A 625 46.40 -1.28 23.29
C THR A 625 47.67 -2.13 23.26
N GLY A 626 47.85 -2.89 22.16
CA GLY A 626 48.95 -3.84 21.98
C GLY A 626 48.68 -5.25 22.51
N SER A 627 47.50 -5.52 23.07
CA SER A 627 47.13 -6.86 23.54
C SER A 627 46.90 -7.86 22.40
N LYS A 628 47.07 -9.17 22.66
CA LYS A 628 46.79 -10.24 21.68
C LYS A 628 45.35 -10.18 21.13
N PRO A 629 44.29 -9.98 21.95
CA PRO A 629 42.93 -9.82 21.44
C PRO A 629 42.79 -8.63 20.48
N GLN A 630 43.38 -7.47 20.80
CA GLN A 630 43.33 -6.31 19.92
C GLN A 630 44.07 -6.56 18.60
N LEU A 631 45.19 -7.31 18.64
CA LEU A 631 45.93 -7.70 17.44
C LEU A 631 45.09 -8.60 16.52
N TYR A 632 44.51 -9.69 17.05
CA TYR A 632 43.67 -10.59 16.26
C TYR A 632 42.45 -9.86 15.69
N ASN A 633 41.80 -9.03 16.51
CA ASN A 633 40.69 -8.20 16.06
C ASN A 633 41.12 -7.17 15.00
N GLY A 634 42.32 -6.59 15.13
CA GLY A 634 42.88 -5.66 14.14
C GLY A 634 43.15 -6.33 12.79
N ILE A 635 43.63 -7.58 12.78
CA ILE A 635 43.78 -8.38 11.56
C ILE A 635 42.40 -8.66 10.95
N ALA A 636 41.43 -9.12 11.76
CA ALA A 636 40.06 -9.36 11.29
C ALA A 636 39.42 -8.09 10.73
N LEU A 637 39.61 -6.94 11.39
CA LEU A 637 39.16 -5.63 10.92
C LEU A 637 39.77 -5.29 9.55
N LEU A 638 41.09 -5.42 9.37
CA LEU A 638 41.74 -5.12 8.10
C LEU A 638 41.21 -6.02 6.96
N ILE A 639 41.10 -7.33 7.23
CA ILE A 639 40.62 -8.29 6.23
C ILE A 639 39.16 -8.02 5.87
N THR A 640 38.29 -7.84 6.86
CA THR A 640 36.85 -7.62 6.63
C THR A 640 36.60 -6.27 5.98
N PHE A 641 37.26 -5.20 6.44
CA PHE A 641 37.16 -3.87 5.84
C PHE A 641 37.60 -3.88 4.37
N PHE A 642 38.77 -4.47 4.07
CA PHE A 642 39.24 -4.60 2.70
C PHE A 642 38.25 -5.41 1.84
N SER A 643 37.77 -6.54 2.35
CA SER A 643 36.91 -7.45 1.59
C SER A 643 35.52 -6.87 1.32
N CYS A 644 34.83 -6.37 2.36
CA CYS A 644 33.44 -5.93 2.23
C CYS A 644 33.30 -4.50 1.68
N ARG A 645 34.22 -3.58 2.03
CA ARG A 645 34.13 -2.17 1.60
C ARG A 645 34.90 -1.90 0.30
N LEU A 646 36.14 -2.38 0.17
CA LEU A 646 36.98 -2.05 -0.99
C LEU A 646 36.73 -3.01 -2.16
N VAL A 647 36.69 -4.32 -1.92
CA VAL A 647 36.51 -5.31 -3.00
C VAL A 647 35.03 -5.43 -3.37
N TRP A 648 34.21 -5.95 -2.45
CA TRP A 648 32.79 -6.14 -2.67
C TRP A 648 32.09 -4.81 -2.97
N GLY A 649 32.36 -3.78 -2.16
CA GLY A 649 31.72 -2.49 -2.34
C GLY A 649 32.02 -1.82 -3.67
N THR A 650 33.29 -1.75 -4.08
CA THR A 650 33.63 -1.19 -5.40
C THR A 650 33.00 -1.99 -6.53
N TYR A 651 33.01 -3.33 -6.44
CA TYR A 651 32.37 -4.18 -7.44
C TYR A 651 30.87 -3.88 -7.57
N GLN A 652 30.16 -3.78 -6.44
CA GLN A 652 28.72 -3.51 -6.45
C GLN A 652 28.39 -2.05 -6.83
N SER A 653 29.25 -1.09 -6.50
CA SER A 653 29.17 0.29 -7.00
C SER A 653 29.26 0.34 -8.52
N VAL A 654 30.23 -0.37 -9.12
CA VAL A 654 30.30 -0.47 -10.59
C VAL A 654 29.05 -1.13 -11.16
N ARG A 655 28.53 -2.18 -10.51
CA ARG A 655 27.33 -2.88 -10.96
C ARG A 655 26.08 -1.99 -10.92
N VAL A 656 25.84 -1.26 -9.83
CA VAL A 656 24.69 -0.34 -9.76
C VAL A 656 24.84 0.80 -10.76
N TYR A 657 26.07 1.26 -11.04
CA TYR A 657 26.31 2.28 -12.07
C TYR A 657 25.96 1.75 -13.47
N GLN A 658 26.32 0.50 -13.76
CA GLN A 658 25.97 -0.17 -15.02
C GLN A 658 24.46 -0.39 -15.16
N ASP A 659 23.80 -0.87 -14.10
CA ASP A 659 22.36 -1.14 -14.12
C ASP A 659 21.57 0.19 -14.28
N VAL A 660 21.93 1.24 -13.53
CA VAL A 660 21.32 2.57 -13.67
C VAL A 660 21.63 3.20 -15.03
N TRP A 661 22.85 3.05 -15.56
CA TRP A 661 23.19 3.53 -16.89
C TRP A 661 22.34 2.88 -17.98
N LYS A 662 22.14 1.56 -17.88
CA LYS A 662 21.24 0.81 -18.78
C LYS A 662 19.81 1.30 -18.68
N ALA A 663 19.29 1.50 -17.46
CA ALA A 663 17.95 2.05 -17.26
C ALA A 663 17.79 3.46 -17.87
N LEU A 664 18.80 4.33 -17.75
CA LEU A 664 18.78 5.67 -18.35
C LEU A 664 18.84 5.67 -19.89
N HIS A 665 19.51 4.69 -20.50
CA HIS A 665 19.70 4.60 -21.95
C HIS A 665 18.68 3.71 -22.66
N ASN A 666 17.88 2.95 -21.91
CA ASN A 666 16.79 2.13 -22.43
C ASN A 666 15.43 2.86 -22.36
N ALA A 667 15.38 4.14 -21.96
CA ALA A 667 14.17 4.95 -22.02
C ALA A 667 13.65 5.07 -23.48
N PRO A 668 12.34 4.95 -23.74
CA PRO A 668 11.79 5.00 -25.09
C PRO A 668 12.12 6.33 -25.79
N VAL A 669 12.49 6.22 -27.06
CA VAL A 669 12.81 7.34 -27.94
C VAL A 669 11.54 8.15 -28.24
N THR A 670 11.14 9.07 -27.36
CA THR A 670 10.05 10.03 -27.62
C THR A 670 10.51 11.49 -27.71
N SER A 671 11.80 11.74 -27.88
CA SER A 671 12.31 13.10 -28.12
C SER A 671 13.38 13.13 -29.22
N LYS A 672 12.95 12.87 -30.46
CA LYS A 672 13.44 13.48 -31.72
C LYS A 672 12.73 12.81 -32.89
N ILE A 673 11.66 13.43 -33.38
CA ILE A 673 11.12 13.15 -34.70
C ILE A 673 12.21 13.51 -35.71
N ASN A 674 12.79 12.51 -36.37
CA ASN A 674 13.65 12.69 -37.54
C ASN A 674 12.86 12.17 -38.75
N ILE A 675 12.27 13.10 -39.50
CA ILE A 675 11.32 12.86 -40.62
C ILE A 675 11.95 12.10 -41.80
N ASP A 676 13.28 11.89 -41.81
CA ASP A 676 13.98 11.34 -42.98
C ASP A 676 14.12 9.80 -43.01
N ASN A 677 13.83 9.09 -41.91
CA ASN A 677 14.03 7.62 -41.85
C ASN A 677 12.77 6.77 -42.11
N LEU A 678 11.64 7.39 -42.48
CA LEU A 678 10.39 6.68 -42.82
C LEU A 678 10.32 6.17 -44.27
N ALA A 679 11.35 6.41 -45.08
CA ALA A 679 11.31 6.08 -46.51
C ALA A 679 11.90 4.72 -46.89
N ASN A 680 12.75 4.08 -46.07
CA ASN A 680 13.44 2.84 -46.46
C ASN A 680 13.38 1.79 -45.34
N GLY A 681 12.41 0.89 -45.45
CA GLY A 681 12.18 -0.19 -44.48
C GLY A 681 13.16 -1.35 -44.60
N SER A 682 13.42 -1.99 -43.46
CA SER A 682 13.72 -3.42 -43.37
C SER A 682 13.03 -4.00 -42.14
N ALA A 683 12.53 -5.24 -42.22
CA ALA A 683 11.83 -5.91 -41.13
C ALA A 683 12.67 -6.08 -39.84
N SER A 684 13.99 -5.89 -39.94
CA SER A 684 14.90 -5.94 -38.78
C SER A 684 14.88 -4.68 -37.92
N THR A 685 14.41 -3.54 -38.43
CA THR A 685 14.32 -2.29 -37.66
C THR A 685 12.99 -2.10 -36.93
N LEU A 686 11.91 -2.81 -37.33
CA LEU A 686 10.64 -2.79 -36.61
C LEU A 686 10.64 -3.63 -35.32
N SER A 687 11.44 -4.71 -35.23
CA SER A 687 11.55 -5.48 -33.99
C SER A 687 12.33 -4.77 -32.89
N ALA A 688 13.21 -3.82 -33.23
CA ALA A 688 13.96 -3.04 -32.23
C ALA A 688 13.16 -1.83 -31.68
N ALA A 689 12.08 -1.42 -32.37
CA ALA A 689 11.22 -0.33 -31.92
C ALA A 689 10.10 -0.79 -30.96
N GLY A 690 9.88 -2.10 -30.83
CA GLY A 690 8.82 -2.69 -30.00
C GLY A 690 9.23 -3.06 -28.57
N GLY A 691 10.46 -2.80 -28.12
CA GLY A 691 10.84 -2.98 -26.70
C GLY A 691 10.70 -4.40 -26.14
N HIS A 692 10.57 -5.45 -26.97
CA HIS A 692 10.42 -6.81 -26.47
C HIS A 692 11.77 -7.35 -25.96
N SER A 693 11.95 -7.44 -24.65
CA SER A 693 12.87 -8.41 -24.04
C SER A 693 12.06 -9.61 -23.54
N ALA A 694 12.48 -10.80 -23.94
CA ALA A 694 11.78 -12.06 -23.71
C ALA A 694 12.10 -12.67 -22.33
N ALA A 695 11.04 -13.01 -21.58
CA ALA A 695 10.92 -14.03 -20.50
C ALA A 695 11.60 -13.76 -19.13
N PRO A 696 11.25 -14.47 -18.02
CA PRO A 696 9.95 -14.93 -17.47
C PRO A 696 9.81 -14.71 -15.91
N ILE A 697 8.61 -14.86 -15.30
CA ILE A 697 8.34 -15.03 -13.82
C ILE A 697 8.68 -13.84 -12.86
N HIS A 698 8.61 -12.57 -13.27
CA HIS A 698 9.06 -11.43 -12.42
C HIS A 698 8.06 -10.28 -12.17
N ASN A 699 6.75 -10.47 -12.35
CA ASN A 699 5.76 -9.38 -12.24
C ASN A 699 5.56 -8.81 -10.80
N ASP A 700 5.54 -9.64 -9.74
CA ASP A 700 5.38 -9.13 -8.36
C ASP A 700 6.56 -8.26 -7.91
N ILE A 701 7.76 -8.56 -8.42
CA ILE A 701 8.97 -7.78 -8.14
C ILE A 701 8.82 -6.36 -8.69
N MET A 702 8.15 -6.18 -9.83
CA MET A 702 8.04 -4.90 -10.51
C MET A 702 6.81 -4.07 -10.11
N LYS A 703 6.03 -4.52 -9.11
CA LYS A 703 4.78 -3.91 -8.62
C LYS A 703 4.79 -2.39 -8.44
N TYR A 704 5.90 -1.80 -8.01
CA TYR A 704 5.99 -0.36 -7.72
C TYR A 704 6.68 0.43 -8.83
N ALA A 705 7.07 -0.23 -9.93
CA ALA A 705 7.91 0.32 -11.00
C ALA A 705 7.27 1.46 -11.79
N GLY A 706 5.93 1.61 -11.77
CA GLY A 706 5.21 2.69 -12.44
C GLY A 706 5.63 2.85 -13.90
N GLU A 707 5.78 4.10 -14.37
CA GLU A 707 6.56 4.36 -15.58
C GLU A 707 8.03 4.02 -15.26
N GLU A 708 8.65 3.14 -16.04
CA GLU A 708 10.05 2.66 -15.90
C GLU A 708 11.10 3.76 -16.21
N PHE A 709 10.83 4.97 -15.74
CA PHE A 709 11.62 6.16 -15.92
C PHE A 709 12.45 6.42 -14.66
N VAL A 710 13.76 6.48 -14.82
CA VAL A 710 14.66 6.97 -13.78
C VAL A 710 14.93 8.46 -14.03
N PRO A 711 14.45 9.38 -13.19
CA PRO A 711 14.78 10.78 -13.32
C PRO A 711 16.30 11.00 -13.22
N LEU A 712 16.87 11.79 -14.13
CA LEU A 712 18.32 12.02 -14.16
C LEU A 712 18.84 12.59 -12.83
N TRP A 713 18.06 13.46 -12.16
CA TRP A 713 18.42 14.00 -10.84
C TRP A 713 18.50 12.90 -9.78
N LEU A 714 17.61 11.90 -9.83
CA LEU A 714 17.58 10.79 -8.87
C LEU A 714 18.81 9.91 -9.06
N ALA A 715 19.12 9.55 -10.31
CA ALA A 715 20.32 8.81 -10.65
C ALA A 715 21.58 9.56 -10.21
N ILE A 716 21.74 10.83 -10.60
CA ILE A 716 22.93 11.62 -10.23
C ILE A 716 23.08 11.71 -8.71
N THR A 717 22.00 11.99 -7.98
CA THR A 717 22.07 12.15 -6.52
C THR A 717 22.44 10.84 -5.83
N TYR A 718 21.86 9.72 -6.26
CA TYR A 718 22.19 8.41 -5.72
C TYR A 718 23.63 7.99 -6.02
N LEU A 719 24.07 8.10 -7.29
CA LEU A 719 25.42 7.71 -7.70
C LEU A 719 26.48 8.62 -7.07
N ALA A 720 26.20 9.92 -6.91
CA ALA A 720 27.08 10.84 -6.19
C ALA A 720 27.18 10.46 -4.71
N SER A 721 26.06 10.14 -4.05
CA SER A 721 26.05 9.69 -2.66
C SER A 721 26.82 8.37 -2.49
N ASN A 722 26.64 7.42 -3.41
CA ASN A 722 27.40 6.18 -3.44
C ASN A 722 28.90 6.41 -3.66
N LEU A 723 29.27 7.34 -4.55
CA LEU A 723 30.66 7.73 -4.79
C LEU A 723 31.32 8.35 -3.55
N VAL A 724 30.60 9.19 -2.81
CA VAL A 724 31.09 9.76 -1.54
C VAL A 724 31.36 8.63 -0.55
N LEU A 725 30.40 7.73 -0.34
CA LEU A 725 30.57 6.59 0.57
C LEU A 725 31.75 5.70 0.16
N ASN A 726 31.91 5.43 -1.14
CA ASN A 726 33.01 4.61 -1.62
C ASN A 726 34.37 5.32 -1.45
N THR A 727 34.44 6.62 -1.75
CA THR A 727 35.65 7.44 -1.58
C THR A 727 36.08 7.49 -0.11
N LEU A 728 35.12 7.65 0.81
CA LEU A 728 35.37 7.60 2.25
C LEU A 728 35.95 6.24 2.67
N ASN A 729 35.46 5.13 2.12
CA ASN A 729 36.03 3.81 2.41
C ASN A 729 37.51 3.71 2.01
N PHE A 730 37.90 4.21 0.83
CA PHE A 730 39.30 4.25 0.40
C PHE A 730 40.14 5.18 1.28
N TYR A 731 39.61 6.35 1.62
CA TYR A 731 40.25 7.30 2.53
C TYR A 731 40.53 6.66 3.89
N TRP A 732 39.52 6.03 4.49
CA TRP A 732 39.63 5.38 5.79
C TRP A 732 40.57 4.20 5.78
N PHE A 733 40.54 3.36 4.74
CA PHE A 733 41.51 2.29 4.61
C PHE A 733 42.94 2.82 4.49
N GLY A 734 43.15 3.88 3.70
CA GLY A 734 44.45 4.56 3.60
C GLY A 734 44.95 5.04 4.97
N LYS A 735 44.05 5.60 5.79
CA LYS A 735 44.36 6.00 7.16
C LYS A 735 44.67 4.83 8.09
N MET A 736 43.95 3.72 7.97
CA MET A 736 44.26 2.49 8.70
C MET A 736 45.66 1.97 8.35
N ILE A 737 46.03 1.94 7.07
CA ILE A 737 47.37 1.52 6.63
C ILE A 737 48.46 2.49 7.09
N GLU A 738 48.20 3.80 7.05
CA GLU A 738 49.12 4.82 7.58
C GLU A 738 49.38 4.60 9.08
N ALA A 739 48.32 4.34 9.86
CA ALA A 739 48.41 4.04 11.28
C ALA A 739 49.20 2.76 11.57
N VAL A 740 48.99 1.69 10.79
CA VAL A 740 49.77 0.45 10.88
C VAL A 740 51.24 0.71 10.54
N ARG A 741 51.52 1.42 9.44
CA ARG A 741 52.88 1.76 9.00
C ARG A 741 53.65 2.56 10.06
N LYS A 742 52.99 3.52 10.73
CA LYS A 742 53.58 4.31 11.82
C LYS A 742 54.04 3.43 12.99
N ARG A 743 53.45 2.25 13.21
CA ARG A 743 53.87 1.29 14.25
C ARG A 743 55.12 0.48 13.89
N PHE A 744 55.50 0.43 12.61
CA PHE A 744 56.68 -0.31 12.11
C PHE A 744 57.85 0.59 11.68
N GLN A 745 57.68 1.91 11.69
CA GLN A 745 58.79 2.84 11.48
C GLN A 745 59.64 2.93 12.76
N PRO A 746 60.98 2.78 12.69
CA PRO A 746 61.83 3.03 13.84
C PRO A 746 61.66 4.49 14.30
N PRO A 747 61.73 4.78 15.62
CA PRO A 747 61.67 6.15 16.09
C PRO A 747 62.80 6.93 15.41
N LYS A 748 62.46 8.05 14.75
CA LYS A 748 63.47 9.02 14.28
C LYS A 748 64.35 9.37 15.48
N GLU A 749 65.66 9.21 15.31
CA GLU A 749 66.67 9.56 16.32
C GLU A 749 66.31 10.89 16.96
N ALA A 750 66.22 10.88 18.29
CA ALA A 750 66.09 12.09 19.07
C ALA A 750 67.31 12.98 18.79
N ARG A 751 67.11 14.06 18.03
CA ARG A 751 68.08 15.18 18.02
C ARG A 751 68.23 15.62 19.47
N ASN A 752 69.43 15.40 20.03
CA ASN A 752 69.83 15.83 21.36
C ASN A 752 69.35 17.27 21.61
N LYS A 753 68.40 17.42 22.54
CA LYS A 753 68.20 18.71 23.20
C LYS A 753 69.37 18.88 24.17
N GLU A 754 70.36 19.68 23.78
CA GLU A 754 71.35 20.19 24.72
C GLU A 754 70.63 20.89 25.87
N LYS A 755 71.03 20.55 27.11
CA LYS A 755 70.57 21.25 28.32
C LYS A 755 71.19 22.65 28.32
N PRO A 756 70.46 23.71 28.69
CA PRO A 756 71.06 25.02 28.88
C PRO A 756 72.05 24.96 30.06
N VAL A 757 73.29 25.37 29.81
CA VAL A 757 74.34 25.53 30.83
C VAL A 757 74.22 26.94 31.41
N ALA A 758 74.03 27.04 32.73
CA ALA A 758 74.10 28.30 33.44
C ALA A 758 75.57 28.66 33.71
N ILE A 759 76.06 29.73 33.08
CA ILE A 759 77.40 30.28 33.37
C ILE A 759 77.27 31.34 34.46
N LYS A 760 77.92 31.12 35.60
CA LYS A 760 78.10 32.13 36.65
C LYS A 760 79.45 32.80 36.45
N SER A 761 79.49 34.11 36.32
CA SER A 761 80.71 34.91 36.47
C SER A 761 80.52 35.95 37.58
N THR A 762 81.57 36.14 38.37
CA THR A 762 81.66 37.14 39.44
C THR A 762 82.65 38.22 39.01
N GLY A 763 82.20 39.47 38.96
CA GLY A 763 83.06 40.65 38.76
C GLY A 763 83.82 41.01 40.04
N ALA A 764 84.94 41.72 39.89
CA ALA A 764 85.85 42.11 40.98
C ALA A 764 85.29 43.18 41.94
N ASP A 765 84.03 43.58 41.78
CA ASP A 765 83.27 44.54 42.57
C ASP A 765 82.10 43.90 43.35
N GLY A 766 82.00 42.56 43.36
CA GLY A 766 81.07 41.83 44.23
C GLY A 766 79.62 41.76 43.74
N THR A 767 79.30 42.31 42.57
CA THR A 767 77.99 42.21 41.91
C THR A 767 77.87 40.87 41.17
N LYS A 768 76.80 40.11 41.48
CA LYS A 768 76.44 38.86 40.80
C LYS A 768 75.47 39.17 39.66
N SER A 769 75.82 38.85 38.40
CA SER A 769 74.88 38.85 37.29
C SER A 769 74.60 37.41 36.81
N ILE A 770 73.34 37.13 36.50
CA ILE A 770 72.88 35.88 35.89
C ILE A 770 72.37 36.25 34.50
N HIS A 771 73.08 35.85 33.45
CA HIS A 771 72.57 35.96 32.08
C HIS A 771 71.92 34.64 31.67
N VAL A 772 70.60 34.67 31.52
CA VAL A 772 69.83 33.64 30.81
C VAL A 772 69.66 34.13 29.38
N VAL A 773 70.22 33.40 28.41
CA VAL A 773 69.93 33.65 27.00
C VAL A 773 68.54 33.09 26.73
N ASP A 774 67.57 33.98 26.46
CA ASP A 774 66.23 33.60 26.03
C ASP A 774 66.34 32.87 24.68
N SER A 775 66.04 31.58 24.70
CA SER A 775 65.53 30.88 23.52
C SER A 775 64.04 30.78 23.72
N GLU A 776 63.26 31.29 22.76
CA GLU A 776 61.80 31.33 22.80
C GLU A 776 61.21 30.00 23.30
N VAL A 777 60.66 30.04 24.51
CA VAL A 777 59.93 28.93 25.11
C VAL A 777 58.59 28.83 24.38
N ARG A 778 58.56 28.08 23.27
CA ARG A 778 57.30 27.52 22.77
C ARG A 778 56.82 26.51 23.81
N LYS A 779 55.83 26.88 24.61
CA LYS A 779 55.10 26.00 25.55
C LYS A 779 54.90 24.64 24.88
N ARG A 780 55.49 23.62 25.48
CA ARG A 780 55.26 22.23 25.14
C ARG A 780 53.81 21.94 25.52
N LYS A 781 52.88 22.00 24.57
CA LYS A 781 51.67 21.17 24.65
C LYS A 781 52.19 19.73 24.79
N GLY A 782 51.73 19.01 25.81
CA GLY A 782 51.89 17.56 25.87
C GLY A 782 51.35 16.93 24.58
N PRO A 783 51.66 15.66 24.28
CA PRO A 783 51.16 15.03 23.07
C PRO A 783 49.65 15.21 23.05
N GLU A 784 49.14 16.02 22.14
CA GLU A 784 47.73 16.02 21.78
C GLU A 784 47.55 14.69 21.05
N ASP A 785 47.08 13.69 21.79
CA ASP A 785 46.52 12.45 21.27
C ASP A 785 45.20 12.74 20.53
N GLU A 786 45.24 13.63 19.52
CA GLU A 786 44.08 13.95 18.67
C GLU A 786 44.12 13.30 17.28
N ASP A 787 45.25 12.74 16.83
CA ASP A 787 45.35 12.25 15.44
C ASP A 787 45.23 10.73 15.26
N PHE A 788 44.68 10.00 16.24
CA PHE A 788 44.45 8.55 16.13
C PHE A 788 42.97 8.13 16.03
N VAL A 789 42.01 9.06 16.21
CA VAL A 789 40.57 8.71 16.26
C VAL A 789 39.77 9.27 15.08
N ALA A 790 40.24 10.32 14.41
CA ALA A 790 39.64 10.79 13.17
C ALA A 790 40.08 9.97 11.94
N ALA A 791 40.48 8.71 12.11
CA ALA A 791 41.05 7.81 11.10
C ALA A 791 40.29 6.48 10.97
N ALA A 792 39.26 6.30 11.80
CA ALA A 792 38.50 5.07 11.95
C ALA A 792 37.08 5.38 12.50
N GLN A 793 36.52 6.52 12.09
CA GLN A 793 35.11 6.90 12.30
C GLN A 793 34.57 7.30 10.94
#